data_AF-G2R4Z0-F1
#
_entry.id   AF-G2R4Z0-F1
#
_cell.length_a   1.000
_cell.length_b   1.000
_cell.length_c   1.000
_cell.angle_alpha   90.00
_cell.angle_beta   90.00
_cell.angle_gamma   90.00
#
_symmetry.space_group_name_H-M   'P 1'
#
loop_
_entity.id
_entity.type
_entity.pdbx_description
1 polymer ?
#
loop_
_entity_poly.entity_id
_entity_poly.type
_entity_poly.pdbx_seq_one_letter_code
_entity_poly.pdbx_strand_id
1 'polypeptide(L)'
;MAEPESQPQSQPQPFPTRLSLTSHDTALALLPPAPFRPSLDRLRALYDKAYRRWPPHVNLVYPFVRPDALPEAGVGPEPVELCLNEVGVFRHRRYNTIYLCDKDAWRRERLARFRWAVVRALGGAEEVGDQEARGYTMHLTVAQSEDVSSAAHRFLVEKVGLLPAVRWTAAELAVLVRERLGDGQSVMRLWGTISLDDGRVERLSRPGAFYEEGAAGPEDALHSGLPYCFDDETLRWVPFDPEEVEDADDTDERTTLAVASYNVLAEFEWPPSETRYPLLVKNILADDAAADVLVLQEVTDGFLSYLLADEGIRDAYPYCSHGPPDQDDIEPLPSYLNIVVLSKMAFDWEFVSFHRKHKGAVVARFKELGRPVDSKFLPVVLAAVHLSHGLTDGAVAAKKTDIKRIIGYLAETYPGHCCILAGDFNVTTSSASIDAALKKKAISDVTASHLRAIDQLFVEAKLDDAWKASLRNRGESDAAGDEFQGEQGATWDPTANATAAATAGTGGNMRPQRYDRILVRGEDLLEPVSFNMFGFPTEKVGGAEMETPASDHWGIRCTLNVVAPGAKADEPSEEIASLVVPVHLHKAPEHLARPGSVKEALVELGAIPSAEETAQREAALDLLKSVLLDTPAAKSAGTKSSLSPVVVVPVGSYALDVWTSSSDIDVLCIGPFSTHNFFALASQRLRKAAGQGIRILRRVRANTGTMLEIEVDGIKMDLQYCPATSVAERWPHVLQTPASDPVWSLSAQTLSKLKAVRDVDYIRRSVPDLAAFRLAHRFIKTWAKSRGIYSARFGFLSGIQISILLARVQKLLARESGPCSVEDLLATFFTHYAAFDWSARPAFDPLFHRHRLPYTRTPREPLAVLGYFPPSLNTAAAASVPSVKTLAAEFRRAGAAFLSSSSSSSSSSSSDPHPARSWSSLAAPSAASDFLAAHRSYVRLDVQYWGLPRARGAQLLGWLESRCAALLVDLHRRAPGLHARMWPGRFVEEEEEEERDFRGCYLIGLDKADADMGKEQLKSALGALQTVLARFEAQMRADEKYFDPRNCWFGAAVVNKTDLGELELDQRELGGEYTPGEEEEDDEEEEEDEEARGEADAPSGPDTEQEEGAGKKNRKGKRATARRRIAVVDLRADKTKKFRTAADVMNRIRWDPQLDSSDYVVGYEDRFTGAQEKALEAWKSEQTDEEFIPQHRILYFKRKSDGRKVWDRRTRWDELFGNGA
;
A
#
# COMPACT_ATOMS: atom_id res chain seq x y z
N MET A 1 67.81 -5.99 83.93
CA MET A 1 67.15 -5.68 85.22
C MET A 1 66.23 -4.51 84.99
N ALA A 2 64.93 -4.81 84.86
CA ALA A 2 63.79 -3.96 85.20
C ALA A 2 62.55 -4.74 84.73
N GLU A 3 61.75 -5.15 85.68
CA GLU A 3 60.50 -5.89 85.52
C GLU A 3 59.48 -5.07 84.71
N PRO A 4 58.61 -5.72 83.91
CA PRO A 4 57.44 -5.04 83.37
C PRO A 4 56.36 -4.92 84.46
N GLU A 5 55.96 -3.69 84.72
CA GLU A 5 54.87 -3.32 85.62
C GLU A 5 53.56 -4.02 85.23
N SER A 6 52.90 -4.53 86.27
CA SER A 6 51.57 -5.12 86.29
C SER A 6 50.51 -4.19 85.67
N GLN A 7 49.92 -4.60 84.55
CA GLN A 7 48.63 -4.07 84.11
C GLN A 7 47.49 -4.70 84.95
N PRO A 8 46.47 -3.91 85.33
CA PRO A 8 45.46 -4.33 86.28
C PRO A 8 44.51 -5.38 85.69
N GLN A 9 44.15 -6.35 86.54
CA GLN A 9 43.04 -7.28 86.32
C GLN A 9 41.76 -6.49 85.96
N SER A 10 41.30 -6.59 84.72
CA SER A 10 39.95 -6.20 84.35
C SER A 10 38.97 -7.18 85.00
N GLN A 11 38.25 -6.69 85.99
CA GLN A 11 37.09 -7.37 86.58
C GLN A 11 36.12 -7.82 85.48
N PRO A 12 35.41 -8.95 85.65
CA PRO A 12 34.37 -9.36 84.72
C PRO A 12 33.27 -8.28 84.69
N GLN A 13 33.07 -7.69 83.51
CA GLN A 13 31.97 -6.76 83.23
C GLN A 13 30.62 -7.41 83.60
N PRO A 14 29.70 -6.67 84.22
CA PRO A 14 28.42 -7.20 84.66
C PRO A 14 27.55 -7.63 83.48
N PHE A 15 26.71 -8.66 83.69
CA PHE A 15 25.69 -9.11 82.76
C PHE A 15 24.83 -7.94 82.23
N PRO A 16 24.39 -7.98 80.95
CA PRO A 16 23.81 -6.83 80.26
C PRO A 16 22.51 -6.36 80.91
N THR A 17 22.34 -5.04 80.95
CA THR A 17 21.10 -4.31 81.24
C THR A 17 19.96 -4.91 80.39
N ARG A 18 18.82 -5.31 80.99
CA ARG A 18 17.66 -5.80 80.23
C ARG A 18 17.23 -4.70 79.23
N LEU A 19 17.33 -4.96 77.93
CA LEU A 19 16.94 -4.01 76.88
C LEU A 19 15.47 -4.27 76.46
N SER A 20 14.69 -3.20 76.30
CA SER A 20 13.30 -3.30 75.80
C SER A 20 13.29 -3.41 74.27
N LEU A 21 12.64 -4.45 73.73
CA LEU A 21 12.56 -4.75 72.28
C LEU A 21 11.28 -4.20 71.62
N THR A 22 10.82 -3.02 72.04
CA THR A 22 9.52 -2.46 71.62
C THR A 22 9.64 -1.33 70.60
N SER A 23 10.85 -0.97 70.15
CA SER A 23 11.06 0.16 69.26
C SER A 23 10.88 -0.20 67.79
N HIS A 24 9.90 0.43 67.13
CA HIS A 24 9.69 0.32 65.68
C HIS A 24 10.63 1.22 64.85
N ASP A 25 11.49 1.99 65.51
CA ASP A 25 12.47 2.86 64.88
C ASP A 25 13.79 2.11 64.59
N THR A 26 13.92 0.85 64.99
CA THR A 26 15.11 0.02 64.73
C THR A 26 14.70 -1.40 64.35
N ALA A 27 15.57 -2.09 63.61
CA ALA A 27 15.42 -3.50 63.27
C ALA A 27 16.79 -4.18 63.26
N LEU A 28 16.84 -5.44 63.70
CA LEU A 28 18.00 -6.32 63.52
C LEU A 28 17.68 -7.28 62.36
N ALA A 29 18.48 -7.24 61.30
CA ALA A 29 18.20 -7.93 60.05
C ALA A 29 19.43 -8.62 59.47
N LEU A 30 19.18 -9.63 58.64
CA LEU A 30 20.17 -10.27 57.77
C LEU A 30 19.99 -9.68 56.37
N LEU A 31 21.07 -9.18 55.78
CA LEU A 31 21.05 -8.63 54.43
C LEU A 31 21.64 -9.65 53.44
N PRO A 32 21.02 -9.85 52.27
CA PRO A 32 21.66 -10.62 51.21
C PRO A 32 22.95 -9.91 50.76
N PRO A 33 23.96 -10.67 50.28
CA PRO A 33 25.19 -10.10 49.75
C PRO A 33 24.92 -9.09 48.63
N ALA A 34 25.79 -8.08 48.49
CA ALA A 34 25.60 -6.99 47.53
C ALA A 34 25.31 -7.44 46.07
N PRO A 35 25.95 -8.50 45.52
CA PRO A 35 25.68 -8.96 44.15
C PRO A 35 24.25 -9.43 43.90
N PHE A 36 23.53 -9.93 44.91
CA PHE A 36 22.17 -10.46 44.75
C PHE A 36 21.07 -9.41 44.93
N ARG A 37 21.42 -8.21 45.43
CA ARG A 37 20.43 -7.16 45.71
C ARG A 37 19.77 -6.59 44.45
N PRO A 38 20.50 -6.30 43.35
CA PRO A 38 19.89 -5.79 42.12
C PRO A 38 18.82 -6.73 41.54
N SER A 39 19.10 -8.03 41.54
CA SER A 39 18.16 -9.09 41.12
C SER A 39 16.83 -9.02 41.88
N LEU A 40 16.90 -9.04 43.22
CA LEU A 40 15.74 -8.94 44.10
C LEU A 40 15.01 -7.60 43.93
N ASP A 41 15.77 -6.51 43.83
CA ASP A 41 15.21 -5.17 43.74
C ASP A 41 14.58 -4.88 42.36
N ARG A 42 14.92 -5.64 41.31
CA ARG A 42 14.27 -5.56 39.98
C ARG A 42 12.77 -5.81 40.08
N LEU A 43 12.35 -6.87 40.79
CA LEU A 43 10.94 -7.15 41.04
C LEU A 43 10.36 -6.28 42.15
N ARG A 44 11.12 -6.01 43.22
CA ARG A 44 10.62 -5.16 44.32
C ARG A 44 10.32 -3.73 43.86
N ALA A 45 11.11 -3.17 42.95
CA ALA A 45 10.85 -1.86 42.39
C ALA A 45 9.45 -1.75 41.77
N LEU A 46 9.03 -2.81 41.08
CA LEU A 46 7.75 -2.87 40.39
C LEU A 46 6.60 -3.30 41.29
N TYR A 47 6.84 -4.21 42.24
CA TYR A 47 5.78 -4.92 42.96
C TYR A 47 5.80 -4.78 44.49
N ASP A 48 6.81 -4.17 45.12
CA ASP A 48 6.89 -3.95 46.58
C ASP A 48 6.73 -2.47 46.96
N LYS A 49 5.65 -2.13 47.67
CA LYS A 49 5.41 -0.77 48.16
C LYS A 49 6.42 -0.31 49.23
N ALA A 50 7.18 -1.24 49.81
CA ALA A 50 8.26 -0.96 50.76
C ALA A 50 9.62 -0.79 50.07
N TYR A 51 9.71 -0.94 48.76
CA TYR A 51 10.90 -0.64 47.98
C TYR A 51 11.39 0.80 48.27
N ARG A 52 12.71 1.00 48.31
CA ARG A 52 13.42 2.21 48.81
C ARG A 52 13.24 2.55 50.29
N ARG A 53 12.10 2.23 50.90
CA ARG A 53 11.86 2.43 52.34
C ARG A 53 12.60 1.38 53.18
N TRP A 54 12.71 0.17 52.66
CA TRP A 54 13.46 -0.93 53.25
C TRP A 54 14.41 -1.54 52.22
N PRO A 55 15.68 -1.81 52.58
CA PRO A 55 16.57 -2.62 51.74
C PRO A 55 16.01 -4.05 51.61
N PRO A 56 16.48 -4.87 50.66
CA PRO A 56 16.16 -6.31 50.66
C PRO A 56 16.75 -6.92 51.93
N HIS A 57 15.92 -7.55 52.76
CA HIS A 57 16.32 -7.99 54.09
C HIS A 57 15.48 -9.16 54.59
N VAL A 58 16.06 -9.95 55.50
CA VAL A 58 15.35 -10.92 56.34
C VAL A 58 15.35 -10.37 57.76
N ASN A 59 14.18 -10.07 58.31
CA ASN A 59 14.08 -9.60 59.69
C ASN A 59 14.43 -10.72 60.68
N LEU A 60 15.36 -10.44 61.60
CA LEU A 60 15.67 -11.32 62.72
C LEU A 60 14.90 -10.87 63.97
N VAL A 61 14.99 -9.58 64.33
CA VAL A 61 14.25 -8.98 65.44
C VAL A 61 13.67 -7.63 65.03
N TYR A 62 12.35 -7.54 64.98
CA TYR A 62 11.60 -6.31 64.75
C TYR A 62 10.23 -6.43 65.46
N PRO A 63 9.81 -5.45 66.29
CA PRO A 63 10.54 -4.27 66.76
C PRO A 63 11.84 -4.62 67.52
N PHE A 64 12.80 -3.70 67.61
CA PHE A 64 14.11 -3.92 68.24
C PHE A 64 14.36 -2.93 69.39
N VAL A 65 15.61 -2.69 69.79
CA VAL A 65 15.95 -1.79 70.91
C VAL A 65 15.88 -0.31 70.50
N ARG A 66 15.60 0.59 71.43
CA ARG A 66 15.60 2.04 71.14
C ARG A 66 16.94 2.50 70.55
N PRO A 67 16.98 3.50 69.65
CA PRO A 67 18.21 3.99 69.03
C PRO A 67 19.36 4.29 70.02
N ASP A 68 19.05 4.82 71.20
CA ASP A 68 20.04 5.18 72.23
C ASP A 68 20.73 3.95 72.88
N ALA A 69 20.09 2.77 72.80
CA ALA A 69 20.57 1.52 73.41
C ALA A 69 21.28 0.58 72.41
N LEU A 70 21.42 0.99 71.14
CA LEU A 70 22.07 0.20 70.09
C LEU A 70 23.52 -0.23 70.41
N PRO A 71 24.38 0.61 71.05
CA PRO A 71 25.75 0.21 71.37
C PRO A 71 25.87 -0.95 72.36
N GLU A 72 24.83 -1.20 73.17
CA GLU A 72 24.79 -2.28 74.17
C GLU A 72 24.15 -3.57 73.63
N ALA A 73 23.67 -3.58 72.38
CA ALA A 73 22.87 -4.65 71.79
C ALA A 73 23.69 -5.78 71.13
N GLY A 74 24.86 -6.11 71.69
CA GLY A 74 25.71 -7.19 71.21
C GLY A 74 25.04 -8.56 71.35
N VAL A 75 25.37 -9.50 70.45
CA VAL A 75 24.84 -10.87 70.43
C VAL A 75 25.96 -11.88 70.33
N GLY A 76 25.75 -13.09 70.86
CA GLY A 76 26.75 -14.14 70.88
C GLY A 76 27.08 -14.71 69.50
N PRO A 77 28.27 -15.31 69.32
CA PRO A 77 28.74 -15.74 68.01
C PRO A 77 28.11 -17.06 67.55
N GLU A 78 27.42 -17.03 66.40
CA GLU A 78 26.99 -18.22 65.68
C GLU A 78 26.79 -17.88 64.18
N PRO A 79 27.61 -18.43 63.26
CA PRO A 79 27.42 -18.23 61.82
C PRO A 79 26.10 -18.81 61.34
N VAL A 80 25.35 -18.03 60.57
CA VAL A 80 24.02 -18.43 60.08
C VAL A 80 24.08 -18.69 58.58
N GLU A 81 23.69 -19.88 58.16
CA GLU A 81 23.51 -20.19 56.74
C GLU A 81 22.07 -19.95 56.32
N LEU A 82 21.87 -19.28 55.18
CA LEU A 82 20.57 -18.99 54.59
C LEU A 82 20.51 -19.45 53.14
N CYS A 83 19.34 -19.93 52.72
CA CYS A 83 19.00 -20.16 51.32
C CYS A 83 17.61 -19.60 51.05
N LEU A 84 17.44 -18.70 50.10
CA LEU A 84 16.15 -18.18 49.66
C LEU A 84 15.79 -18.86 48.34
N ASN A 85 14.92 -19.87 48.39
CA ASN A 85 14.60 -20.74 47.24
C ASN A 85 13.17 -21.30 47.26
N GLU A 86 12.31 -20.83 48.16
CA GLU A 86 10.89 -21.16 48.20
C GLU A 86 10.07 -19.87 48.31
N VAL A 87 8.95 -19.81 47.58
CA VAL A 87 8.02 -18.67 47.63
C VAL A 87 6.93 -18.94 48.67
N GLY A 88 6.66 -17.93 49.50
CA GLY A 88 5.59 -17.94 50.49
C GLY A 88 4.68 -16.73 50.37
N VAL A 89 3.48 -16.82 50.97
CA VAL A 89 2.49 -15.74 50.97
C VAL A 89 1.95 -15.49 52.37
N PHE A 90 2.06 -14.24 52.85
CA PHE A 90 1.32 -13.77 54.02
C PHE A 90 0.04 -13.08 53.59
N ARG A 91 -1.09 -13.54 54.15
CA ARG A 91 -2.40 -12.94 53.91
C ARG A 91 -2.67 -11.86 54.95
N HIS A 92 -2.84 -10.62 54.51
CA HIS A 92 -3.33 -9.53 55.35
C HIS A 92 -4.79 -9.19 54.99
N ARG A 93 -5.42 -8.35 55.81
CA ARG A 93 -6.84 -7.99 55.63
C ARG A 93 -7.13 -7.28 54.29
N ARG A 94 -6.15 -6.58 53.71
CA ARG A 94 -6.33 -5.71 52.53
C ARG A 94 -5.36 -5.97 51.37
N TYR A 95 -4.36 -6.81 51.59
CA TYR A 95 -3.33 -7.14 50.62
C TYR A 95 -2.60 -8.41 51.06
N ASN A 96 -1.76 -8.96 50.21
CA ASN A 96 -0.95 -10.14 50.45
C ASN A 96 0.51 -9.77 50.20
N THR A 97 1.39 -10.26 51.06
CA THR A 97 2.84 -10.09 50.92
C THR A 97 3.40 -11.40 50.38
N ILE A 98 4.08 -11.33 49.25
CA ILE A 98 4.77 -12.46 48.60
C ILE A 98 6.26 -12.32 48.94
N TYR A 99 6.85 -13.39 49.44
CA TYR A 99 8.20 -13.38 49.99
C TYR A 99 8.97 -14.64 49.62
N LEU A 100 10.29 -14.56 49.70
CA LEU A 100 11.18 -15.70 49.62
C LEU A 100 11.54 -16.21 51.02
N CYS A 101 11.62 -17.53 51.17
CA CYS A 101 12.08 -18.22 52.36
C CYS A 101 12.92 -19.45 51.99
N ASP A 102 13.41 -20.14 53.02
CA ASP A 102 14.20 -21.36 52.86
C ASP A 102 13.30 -22.59 52.81
N LYS A 103 13.39 -23.35 51.72
CA LYS A 103 12.69 -24.62 51.54
C LYS A 103 13.01 -25.63 52.65
N ASP A 104 14.24 -25.62 53.13
CA ASP A 104 14.72 -26.55 54.15
C ASP A 104 14.20 -26.20 55.54
N ALA A 105 13.30 -27.04 56.06
CA ALA A 105 12.72 -26.88 57.38
C ALA A 105 13.77 -26.86 58.50
N TRP A 106 14.89 -27.58 58.35
CA TRP A 106 15.95 -27.63 59.37
C TRP A 106 16.69 -26.30 59.48
N ARG A 107 17.03 -25.66 58.35
CA ARG A 107 17.67 -24.33 58.35
C ARG A 107 16.73 -23.27 58.92
N ARG A 108 15.43 -23.34 58.60
CA ARG A 108 14.41 -22.46 59.20
C ARG A 108 14.34 -22.61 60.72
N GLU A 109 14.30 -23.85 61.23
CA GLU A 109 14.26 -24.11 62.67
C GLU A 109 15.56 -23.68 63.37
N ARG A 110 16.72 -23.88 62.73
CA ARG A 110 18.00 -23.38 63.24
C ARG A 110 18.02 -21.86 63.36
N LEU A 111 17.54 -21.12 62.35
CA LEU A 111 17.44 -19.67 62.40
C LEU A 111 16.43 -19.19 63.47
N ALA A 112 15.31 -19.89 63.64
CA ALA A 112 14.36 -19.61 64.72
C ALA A 112 14.99 -19.80 66.12
N ARG A 113 15.79 -20.85 66.31
CA ARG A 113 16.56 -21.07 67.55
C ARG A 113 17.62 -20.00 67.77
N PHE A 114 18.34 -19.60 66.71
CA PHE A 114 19.31 -18.50 66.78
C PHE A 114 18.64 -17.18 67.18
N ARG A 115 17.52 -16.83 66.53
CA ARG A 115 16.71 -15.67 66.92
C ARG A 115 16.31 -15.74 68.40
N TRP A 116 15.85 -16.89 68.87
CA TRP A 116 15.47 -17.06 70.28
C TRP A 116 16.66 -16.85 71.22
N ALA A 117 17.85 -17.35 70.87
CA ALA A 117 19.07 -17.10 71.63
C ALA A 117 19.42 -15.61 71.68
N VAL A 118 19.27 -14.90 70.55
CA VAL A 118 19.47 -13.44 70.44
C VAL A 118 18.48 -12.67 71.33
N VAL A 119 17.17 -12.95 71.23
CA VAL A 119 16.14 -12.29 72.03
C VAL A 119 16.35 -12.52 73.53
N ARG A 120 16.79 -13.74 73.91
CA ARG A 120 17.13 -14.08 75.29
C ARG A 120 18.36 -13.31 75.78
N ALA A 121 19.40 -13.21 74.95
CA ALA A 121 20.63 -12.48 75.29
C ALA A 121 20.39 -10.98 75.53
N LEU A 122 19.42 -10.39 74.81
CA LEU A 122 19.05 -8.98 74.93
C LEU A 122 18.04 -8.68 76.07
N GLY A 123 17.59 -9.71 76.81
CA GLY A 123 16.80 -9.54 78.04
C GLY A 123 15.27 -9.68 77.91
N GLY A 124 14.74 -10.19 76.80
CA GLY A 124 13.29 -10.26 76.52
C GLY A 124 12.49 -11.40 77.20
N ALA A 125 13.00 -12.00 78.28
CA ALA A 125 12.57 -13.34 78.73
C ALA A 125 11.23 -13.44 79.50
N GLU A 126 10.51 -12.35 79.82
CA GLU A 126 9.30 -12.42 80.67
C GLU A 126 7.96 -12.05 79.99
N GLU A 127 7.97 -11.47 78.77
CA GLU A 127 6.71 -11.10 78.08
C GLU A 127 6.38 -11.97 76.86
N VAL A 128 7.31 -12.79 76.37
CA VAL A 128 7.12 -13.65 75.18
C VAL A 128 6.74 -15.05 75.65
N GLY A 129 5.44 -15.33 75.79
CA GLY A 129 4.96 -16.68 76.13
C GLY A 129 5.39 -17.73 75.08
N ASP A 130 5.46 -19.00 75.48
CA ASP A 130 5.85 -20.16 74.63
C ASP A 130 5.11 -20.28 73.28
N GLN A 131 4.01 -19.53 73.09
CA GLN A 131 3.28 -19.45 71.82
C GLN A 131 3.95 -18.55 70.75
N GLU A 132 4.69 -17.50 71.13
CA GLU A 132 5.36 -16.60 70.16
C GLU A 132 6.72 -17.13 69.67
N ALA A 133 7.38 -18.00 70.45
CA ALA A 133 8.61 -18.68 70.02
C ALA A 133 8.38 -19.63 68.82
N ARG A 134 7.13 -20.08 68.60
CA ARG A 134 6.73 -20.93 67.46
C ARG A 134 6.28 -20.15 66.21
N GLY A 135 6.22 -18.82 66.27
CA GLY A 135 5.64 -17.97 65.22
C GLY A 135 6.63 -17.25 64.31
N TYR A 136 7.95 -17.45 64.47
CA TYR A 136 8.94 -16.80 63.59
C TYR A 136 9.00 -17.46 62.22
N THR A 137 8.65 -16.71 61.19
CA THR A 137 8.82 -17.11 59.79
C THR A 137 9.92 -16.27 59.17
N MET A 138 11.06 -16.88 58.84
CA MET A 138 12.08 -16.24 58.00
C MET A 138 11.47 -15.89 56.64
N HIS A 139 11.57 -14.62 56.25
CA HIS A 139 11.06 -14.14 54.98
C HIS A 139 11.85 -12.93 54.48
N LEU A 140 12.00 -12.82 53.15
CA LEU A 140 12.40 -11.62 52.44
C LEU A 140 11.25 -11.21 51.52
N THR A 141 10.62 -10.06 51.78
CA THR A 141 9.51 -9.56 50.97
C THR A 141 9.98 -9.15 49.58
N VAL A 142 9.34 -9.69 48.54
CA VAL A 142 9.66 -9.38 47.13
C VAL A 142 8.52 -8.61 46.45
N ALA A 143 7.27 -8.94 46.76
CA ALA A 143 6.13 -8.37 46.06
C ALA A 143 4.87 -8.28 46.95
N GLN A 144 3.91 -7.48 46.54
CA GLN A 144 2.60 -7.35 47.17
C GLN A 144 1.49 -7.41 46.13
N SER A 145 0.34 -7.96 46.52
CA SER A 145 -0.86 -8.09 45.67
C SER A 145 -2.12 -7.86 46.47
N GLU A 146 -3.23 -7.48 45.82
CA GLU A 146 -4.46 -7.09 46.53
C GLU A 146 -5.38 -8.29 46.78
N ASP A 147 -5.74 -9.03 45.73
CA ASP A 147 -6.66 -10.16 45.79
C ASP A 147 -5.93 -11.50 45.60
N VAL A 148 -5.92 -12.33 46.64
CA VAL A 148 -5.28 -13.65 46.66
C VAL A 148 -5.91 -14.67 45.71
N SER A 149 -7.17 -14.44 45.31
CA SER A 149 -7.91 -15.33 44.40
C SER A 149 -7.75 -14.95 42.93
N SER A 150 -7.26 -13.75 42.64
CA SER A 150 -7.06 -13.24 41.28
C SER A 150 -5.97 -13.99 40.52
N ALA A 151 -6.11 -14.07 39.18
CA ALA A 151 -5.07 -14.62 38.32
C ALA A 151 -3.75 -13.84 38.45
N ALA A 152 -3.83 -12.50 38.48
CA ALA A 152 -2.67 -11.62 38.67
C ALA A 152 -1.88 -11.94 39.95
N HIS A 153 -2.53 -12.34 41.05
CA HIS A 153 -1.81 -12.80 42.25
C HIS A 153 -1.04 -14.08 42.00
N ARG A 154 -1.66 -15.06 41.32
CA ARG A 154 -1.03 -16.36 41.07
C ARG A 154 0.16 -16.26 40.12
N PHE A 155 0.04 -15.47 39.05
CA PHE A 155 1.16 -15.14 38.17
C PHE A 155 2.30 -14.43 38.92
N LEU A 156 1.99 -13.53 39.88
CA LEU A 156 3.04 -12.89 40.68
C LEU A 156 3.78 -13.87 41.58
N VAL A 157 3.05 -14.82 42.18
CA VAL A 157 3.62 -15.85 43.05
C VAL A 157 4.53 -16.77 42.24
N GLU A 158 4.10 -17.21 41.05
CA GLU A 158 4.92 -17.99 40.13
C GLU A 158 6.17 -17.22 39.70
N LYS A 159 6.02 -15.96 39.26
CA LYS A 159 7.14 -15.08 38.88
C LYS A 159 8.18 -14.91 39.99
N VAL A 160 7.75 -14.71 41.24
CA VAL A 160 8.69 -14.66 42.39
C VAL A 160 9.35 -16.00 42.63
N GLY A 161 8.67 -17.11 42.36
CA GLY A 161 9.21 -18.47 42.44
C GLY A 161 10.29 -18.78 41.38
N LEU A 162 10.34 -18.03 40.28
CA LEU A 162 11.36 -18.15 39.24
C LEU A 162 12.67 -17.42 39.59
N LEU A 163 12.73 -16.66 40.69
CA LEU A 163 13.98 -16.01 41.09
C LEU A 163 15.08 -17.05 41.41
N PRO A 164 16.32 -16.87 40.91
CA PRO A 164 17.44 -17.73 41.25
C PRO A 164 17.66 -17.86 42.76
N ALA A 165 18.07 -19.05 43.20
CA ALA A 165 18.26 -19.33 44.61
C ALA A 165 19.41 -18.50 45.21
N VAL A 166 19.13 -17.73 46.26
CA VAL A 166 20.14 -16.91 46.94
C VAL A 166 20.64 -17.63 48.18
N ARG A 167 21.87 -18.15 48.14
CA ARG A 167 22.52 -18.85 49.28
C ARG A 167 23.73 -18.10 49.79
N TRP A 168 23.81 -17.87 51.10
CA TRP A 168 24.99 -17.29 51.74
C TRP A 168 25.12 -17.67 53.21
N THR A 169 26.34 -17.56 53.74
CA THR A 169 26.61 -17.61 55.18
C THR A 169 26.75 -16.17 55.69
N ALA A 170 25.87 -15.76 56.58
CA ALA A 170 25.95 -14.45 57.21
C ALA A 170 27.07 -14.46 58.27
N ALA A 171 28.05 -13.58 58.08
CA ALA A 171 29.10 -13.28 59.06
C ALA A 171 28.74 -12.10 59.96
N GLU A 172 27.74 -11.30 59.57
CA GLU A 172 27.35 -10.08 60.29
C GLU A 172 25.82 -9.90 60.28
N LEU A 173 25.29 -9.29 61.33
CA LEU A 173 23.92 -8.79 61.39
C LEU A 173 23.88 -7.30 61.12
N ALA A 174 22.93 -6.84 60.31
CA ALA A 174 22.72 -5.43 60.06
C ALA A 174 21.77 -4.83 61.11
N VAL A 175 22.21 -3.72 61.70
CA VAL A 175 21.37 -2.88 62.55
C VAL A 175 20.81 -1.75 61.71
N LEU A 176 19.49 -1.76 61.51
CA LEU A 176 18.78 -0.75 60.74
C LEU A 176 18.13 0.28 61.67
N VAL A 177 18.21 1.56 61.32
CA VAL A 177 17.54 2.66 62.03
C VAL A 177 16.63 3.43 61.10
N ARG A 178 15.45 3.80 61.60
CA ARG A 178 14.44 4.57 60.87
C ARG A 178 14.80 6.05 60.90
N GLU A 179 14.99 6.61 59.73
CA GLU A 179 15.03 8.05 59.53
C GLU A 179 13.66 8.54 59.02
N ARG A 180 13.18 9.65 59.58
CA ARG A 180 11.94 10.30 59.14
C ARG A 180 12.29 11.43 58.18
N LEU A 181 11.80 11.32 56.95
CA LEU A 181 11.90 12.35 55.93
C LEU A 181 10.74 13.35 56.13
N GLY A 182 10.84 14.54 55.54
CA GLY A 182 9.71 15.48 55.46
C GLY A 182 8.45 14.81 54.87
N ASP A 183 7.26 15.34 55.18
CA ASP A 183 5.96 14.84 54.70
C ASP A 183 5.51 13.47 55.25
N GLY A 184 6.06 13.02 56.38
CA GLY A 184 5.61 11.80 57.07
C GLY A 184 6.11 10.49 56.47
N GLN A 185 7.05 10.56 55.51
CA GLN A 185 7.74 9.40 54.95
C GLN A 185 8.90 8.94 55.86
N SER A 186 9.25 7.66 55.81
CA SER A 186 10.41 7.12 56.55
C SER A 186 11.13 6.04 55.78
N VAL A 187 12.45 6.00 55.97
CA VAL A 187 13.41 5.08 55.33
C VAL A 187 14.26 4.41 56.41
N MET A 188 14.57 3.13 56.22
CA MET A 188 15.51 2.39 57.05
C MET A 188 16.94 2.53 56.50
N ARG A 189 17.88 2.96 57.34
CA ARG A 189 19.31 3.11 57.02
C ARG A 189 20.17 2.17 57.83
N LEU A 190 21.34 1.80 57.29
CA LEU A 190 22.31 0.99 58.00
C LEU A 190 22.98 1.83 59.09
N TRP A 191 22.72 1.53 60.36
CA TRP A 191 23.37 2.19 61.48
C TRP A 191 24.76 1.61 61.78
N GLY A 192 24.88 0.29 61.61
CA GLY A 192 26.10 -0.47 61.92
C GLY A 192 25.86 -1.96 61.71
N THR A 193 26.87 -2.78 61.98
CA THR A 193 26.82 -4.24 61.90
C THR A 193 27.23 -4.89 63.21
N ILE A 194 26.80 -6.12 63.44
CA ILE A 194 27.21 -6.94 64.58
C ILE A 194 27.88 -8.19 64.03
N SER A 195 29.18 -8.35 64.31
CA SER A 195 29.95 -9.53 63.92
C SER A 195 29.42 -10.78 64.62
N LEU A 196 29.15 -11.83 63.84
CA LEU A 196 28.72 -13.15 64.34
C LEU A 196 29.89 -14.04 64.77
N ASP A 197 31.13 -13.58 64.64
CA ASP A 197 32.33 -14.31 65.07
C ASP A 197 32.79 -13.91 66.48
N ASP A 198 32.71 -12.62 66.82
CA ASP A 198 33.16 -12.08 68.11
C ASP A 198 32.11 -11.23 68.84
N GLY A 199 30.91 -11.06 68.27
CA GLY A 199 29.78 -10.33 68.86
C GLY A 199 29.97 -8.82 68.90
N ARG A 200 31.03 -8.28 68.27
CA ARG A 200 31.33 -6.84 68.30
C ARG A 200 30.36 -6.05 67.45
N VAL A 201 29.91 -4.91 67.99
CA VAL A 201 29.08 -3.94 67.28
C VAL A 201 29.99 -2.91 66.62
N GLU A 202 30.00 -2.88 65.29
CA GLU A 202 30.70 -1.87 64.50
C GLU A 202 29.71 -0.80 64.06
N ARG A 203 29.94 0.44 64.51
CA ARG A 203 29.07 1.58 64.22
C ARG A 203 29.62 2.37 63.04
N LEU A 204 28.76 2.66 62.06
CA LEU A 204 29.09 3.60 60.99
C LEU A 204 29.08 5.04 61.52
N SER A 205 29.97 5.87 60.96
CA SER A 205 30.10 7.30 61.32
C SER A 205 28.83 8.10 61.03
N ARG A 206 28.09 7.71 60.00
CA ARG A 206 26.73 8.16 59.69
C ARG A 206 25.88 6.98 59.20
N PRO A 207 24.56 6.95 59.46
CA PRO A 207 23.71 5.91 58.92
C PRO A 207 23.80 5.84 57.38
N GLY A 208 24.23 4.70 56.86
CA GLY A 208 24.44 4.48 55.42
C GLY A 208 23.12 4.34 54.68
N ALA A 209 22.99 5.05 53.56
CA ALA A 209 21.91 4.83 52.61
C ALA A 209 22.18 3.53 51.81
N PHE A 210 21.12 2.81 51.46
CA PHE A 210 21.21 1.67 50.53
C PHE A 210 20.99 2.08 49.08
N TYR A 211 20.45 3.27 48.85
CA TYR A 211 20.14 3.84 47.55
C TYR A 211 20.59 5.31 47.55
N GLU A 212 21.10 5.83 46.43
CA GLU A 212 21.56 7.22 46.33
C GLU A 212 20.41 8.23 46.46
N GLU A 213 20.63 9.29 47.24
CA GLU A 213 19.64 10.37 47.43
C GLU A 213 19.60 11.27 46.19
N GLY A 214 18.44 11.29 45.51
CA GLY A 214 18.26 12.08 44.28
C GLY A 214 18.65 11.34 43.00
N ALA A 215 19.21 10.14 43.08
CA ALA A 215 19.34 9.28 41.91
C ALA A 215 17.96 8.81 41.46
N ALA A 216 17.74 8.84 40.14
CA ALA A 216 16.62 8.19 39.49
C ALA A 216 16.52 6.75 40.03
N GLY A 217 15.31 6.27 40.39
CA GLY A 217 15.18 4.90 40.89
C GLY A 217 15.61 3.88 39.87
N PRO A 218 15.73 2.59 40.18
CA PRO A 218 15.81 1.57 39.14
C PRO A 218 14.54 1.53 38.26
N GLU A 219 13.49 2.30 38.58
CA GLU A 219 12.42 2.62 37.63
C GLU A 219 12.88 3.60 36.52
N ASP A 220 13.94 4.39 36.74
CA ASP A 220 14.53 5.38 35.82
C ASP A 220 16.03 5.12 35.50
N ALA A 221 16.68 4.17 36.17
CA ALA A 221 18.03 3.74 35.85
C ALA A 221 17.96 2.90 34.57
N LEU A 222 18.78 3.26 33.59
CA LEU A 222 19.00 2.44 32.40
C LEU A 222 19.40 1.03 32.85
N HIS A 223 18.54 0.04 32.62
CA HIS A 223 18.92 -1.37 32.78
C HIS A 223 19.58 -1.80 31.48
N SER A 224 20.91 -1.80 31.43
CA SER A 224 21.67 -2.37 30.33
C SER A 224 21.90 -3.86 30.56
N GLY A 225 21.79 -4.66 29.51
CA GLY A 225 22.00 -6.10 29.55
C GLY A 225 22.82 -6.58 28.35
N LEU A 226 23.49 -7.70 28.56
CA LEU A 226 24.04 -8.52 27.47
C LEU A 226 22.92 -9.37 26.86
N PRO A 227 23.01 -9.73 25.57
CA PRO A 227 22.16 -10.74 24.98
C PRO A 227 22.51 -12.12 25.58
N TYR A 228 21.59 -13.07 25.46
CA TYR A 228 21.81 -14.47 25.75
C TYR A 228 21.97 -15.24 24.43
N CYS A 229 22.88 -16.22 24.41
CA CYS A 229 22.99 -17.22 23.36
C CYS A 229 22.87 -18.63 23.94
N PHE A 230 22.47 -19.59 23.10
CA PHE A 230 22.41 -20.99 23.51
C PHE A 230 23.79 -21.64 23.33
N ASP A 231 24.32 -22.22 24.40
CA ASP A 231 25.56 -22.98 24.38
C ASP A 231 25.24 -24.47 24.23
N ASP A 232 25.62 -25.05 23.08
CA ASP A 232 25.41 -26.45 22.75
C ASP A 232 26.23 -27.41 23.63
N GLU A 233 27.34 -26.97 24.23
CA GLU A 233 28.16 -27.81 25.11
C GLU A 233 27.50 -28.01 26.47
N THR A 234 26.98 -26.92 27.04
CA THR A 234 26.31 -26.95 28.34
C THR A 234 24.81 -27.19 28.25
N LEU A 235 24.22 -27.10 27.05
CA LEU A 235 22.78 -27.14 26.77
C LEU A 235 22.00 -26.08 27.55
N ARG A 236 22.58 -24.89 27.72
CA ARG A 236 22.04 -23.79 28.53
C ARG A 236 22.17 -22.47 27.79
N TRP A 237 21.27 -21.54 28.11
CA TRP A 237 21.42 -20.16 27.67
C TRP A 237 22.40 -19.42 28.58
N VAL A 238 23.37 -18.73 27.99
CA VAL A 238 24.41 -17.98 28.71
C VAL A 238 24.48 -16.53 28.20
N PRO A 239 24.81 -15.55 29.06
CA PRO A 239 25.08 -14.20 28.60
C PRO A 239 26.27 -14.20 27.62
N PHE A 240 26.12 -13.51 26.50
CA PHE A 240 27.13 -13.37 25.47
C PHE A 240 27.65 -11.94 25.44
N ASP A 241 28.96 -11.73 25.44
CA ASP A 241 29.52 -10.39 25.27
C ASP A 241 29.75 -10.10 23.78
N PRO A 242 29.03 -9.13 23.16
CA PRO A 242 29.25 -8.76 21.77
C PRO A 242 30.67 -8.26 21.48
N GLU A 243 31.50 -7.97 22.47
CA GLU A 243 32.93 -7.64 22.28
C GLU A 243 33.82 -8.86 22.02
N GLU A 244 33.32 -10.08 22.28
CA GLU A 244 34.06 -11.33 22.04
C GLU A 244 33.95 -11.84 20.59
N VAL A 245 33.12 -11.21 19.76
CA VAL A 245 33.08 -11.50 18.32
C VAL A 245 34.38 -10.99 17.70
N GLU A 246 35.34 -11.89 17.43
CA GLU A 246 36.55 -11.55 16.67
C GLU A 246 36.14 -10.93 15.34
N ASP A 247 36.91 -9.93 14.85
CA ASP A 247 36.77 -9.35 13.52
C ASP A 247 36.82 -10.47 12.47
N ALA A 248 35.68 -11.09 12.18
CA ALA A 248 35.58 -12.10 11.16
C ALA A 248 35.94 -11.38 9.85
N ASP A 249 37.03 -11.83 9.22
CA ASP A 249 37.55 -11.41 7.90
C ASP A 249 36.54 -11.68 6.75
N ASP A 250 35.28 -11.94 7.09
CA ASP A 250 34.14 -12.31 6.27
C ASP A 250 33.02 -11.26 6.47
N THR A 251 33.35 -9.98 6.29
CA THR A 251 32.32 -8.97 6.03
C THR A 251 31.75 -9.23 4.63
N ASP A 252 30.93 -10.26 4.51
CA ASP A 252 29.97 -10.35 3.41
C ASP A 252 29.20 -9.03 3.46
N GLU A 253 29.35 -8.19 2.43
CA GLU A 253 28.70 -6.88 2.33
C GLU A 253 27.19 -7.10 2.39
N ARG A 254 26.61 -7.06 3.61
CA ARG A 254 25.17 -7.26 3.80
C ARG A 254 24.46 -6.18 3.03
N THR A 255 23.75 -6.59 1.99
CA THR A 255 22.99 -5.70 1.11
C THR A 255 21.59 -5.43 1.63
N THR A 256 21.08 -6.26 2.56
CA THR A 256 19.74 -6.13 3.13
C THR A 256 19.69 -6.42 4.63
N LEU A 257 18.70 -5.85 5.31
CA LEU A 257 18.35 -6.08 6.71
C LEU A 257 16.83 -6.29 6.82
N ALA A 258 16.40 -7.42 7.35
CA ALA A 258 14.99 -7.69 7.63
C ALA A 258 14.66 -7.48 9.11
N VAL A 259 13.64 -6.65 9.39
CA VAL A 259 13.13 -6.40 10.74
C VAL A 259 11.67 -6.79 10.81
N ALA A 260 11.30 -7.61 11.79
CA ALA A 260 9.92 -8.02 12.06
C ALA A 260 9.46 -7.55 13.45
N SER A 261 8.15 -7.32 13.58
CA SER A 261 7.48 -7.04 14.85
C SER A 261 6.21 -7.87 14.97
N TYR A 262 5.98 -8.48 16.13
CA TYR A 262 4.80 -9.31 16.38
C TYR A 262 4.34 -9.24 17.85
N ASN A 263 3.10 -8.79 18.06
CA ASN A 263 2.44 -8.89 19.35
C ASN A 263 1.94 -10.34 19.53
N VAL A 264 2.46 -11.06 20.53
CA VAL A 264 2.17 -12.49 20.72
C VAL A 264 0.93 -12.74 21.58
N LEU A 265 0.31 -11.68 22.10
CA LEU A 265 -0.86 -11.67 22.99
C LEU A 265 -0.63 -12.46 24.28
N ALA A 266 -0.63 -11.79 25.43
CA ALA A 266 -0.39 -12.47 26.71
C ALA A 266 -1.61 -13.27 27.22
N GLU A 267 -1.32 -14.35 27.96
CA GLU A 267 -2.32 -15.16 28.65
C GLU A 267 -2.57 -14.62 30.07
N PHE A 268 -3.78 -14.12 30.34
CA PHE A 268 -4.14 -13.56 31.65
C PHE A 268 -5.07 -14.43 32.49
N GLU A 269 -5.51 -15.57 31.95
CA GLU A 269 -6.29 -16.55 32.69
C GLU A 269 -5.36 -17.53 33.43
N TRP A 270 -5.76 -17.95 34.63
CA TRP A 270 -4.98 -18.91 35.41
C TRP A 270 -5.67 -20.28 35.47
N PRO A 271 -4.97 -21.39 35.15
CA PRO A 271 -3.59 -21.45 34.65
C PRO A 271 -3.48 -20.93 33.20
N PRO A 272 -2.30 -20.42 32.77
CA PRO A 272 -2.11 -19.94 31.40
C PRO A 272 -2.31 -21.07 30.39
N SER A 273 -2.93 -20.74 29.26
CA SER A 273 -3.14 -21.70 28.16
C SER A 273 -1.95 -21.69 27.21
N GLU A 274 -1.33 -22.84 26.97
CA GLU A 274 -0.21 -22.98 26.03
C GLU A 274 -0.65 -23.35 24.60
N THR A 275 -1.97 -23.46 24.36
CA THR A 275 -2.53 -23.97 23.09
C THR A 275 -2.12 -23.15 21.86
N ARG A 276 -1.82 -21.86 22.03
CA ARG A 276 -1.38 -20.97 20.93
C ARG A 276 0.13 -21.02 20.68
N TYR A 277 0.94 -21.51 21.62
CA TYR A 277 2.40 -21.41 21.54
C TYR A 277 2.98 -22.09 20.28
N PRO A 278 2.55 -23.30 19.88
CA PRO A 278 3.02 -23.91 18.64
C PRO A 278 2.67 -23.09 17.39
N LEU A 279 1.49 -22.44 17.37
CA LEU A 279 1.06 -21.61 16.24
C LEU A 279 1.87 -20.31 16.16
N LEU A 280 2.22 -19.72 17.30
CA LEU A 280 3.09 -18.54 17.37
C LEU A 280 4.50 -18.87 16.86
N VAL A 281 5.09 -19.99 17.28
CA VAL A 281 6.40 -20.47 16.78
C VAL A 281 6.34 -20.71 15.27
N LYS A 282 5.32 -21.41 14.78
CA LYS A 282 5.10 -21.63 13.34
C LYS A 282 5.01 -20.31 12.57
N ASN A 283 4.29 -19.32 13.10
CA ASN A 283 4.16 -18.00 12.47
C ASN A 283 5.49 -17.25 12.43
N ILE A 284 6.31 -17.33 13.49
CA ILE A 284 7.62 -16.68 13.59
C ILE A 284 8.63 -17.29 12.59
N LEU A 285 8.58 -18.61 12.39
CA LEU A 285 9.48 -19.35 11.52
C LEU A 285 9.02 -19.41 10.05
N ALA A 286 7.87 -18.84 9.70
CA ALA A 286 7.38 -18.84 8.33
C ALA A 286 8.27 -17.98 7.40
N ASP A 287 8.34 -18.34 6.11
CA ASP A 287 9.18 -17.64 5.12
C ASP A 287 8.86 -16.15 4.98
N ASP A 288 7.57 -15.80 5.12
CA ASP A 288 7.08 -14.43 5.09
C ASP A 288 7.32 -13.66 6.40
N ALA A 289 7.68 -14.35 7.48
CA ALA A 289 8.05 -13.78 8.79
C ALA A 289 9.57 -13.72 9.03
N ALA A 290 10.35 -14.53 8.32
CA ALA A 290 11.79 -14.69 8.51
C ALA A 290 12.55 -13.35 8.49
N ALA A 291 13.14 -12.98 9.62
CA ALA A 291 13.81 -11.69 9.81
C ALA A 291 15.22 -11.87 10.39
N ASP A 292 16.04 -10.81 10.32
CA ASP A 292 17.35 -10.76 10.97
C ASP A 292 17.23 -10.22 12.40
N VAL A 293 16.22 -9.37 12.64
CA VAL A 293 15.82 -8.90 13.97
C VAL A 293 14.31 -9.06 14.13
N LEU A 294 13.90 -9.75 15.17
CA LEU A 294 12.50 -9.98 15.53
C LEU A 294 12.18 -9.28 16.86
N VAL A 295 11.15 -8.45 16.86
CA VAL A 295 10.64 -7.77 18.04
C VAL A 295 9.33 -8.40 18.47
N LEU A 296 9.29 -8.91 19.70
CA LEU A 296 8.07 -9.50 20.29
C LEU A 296 7.53 -8.60 21.40
N GLN A 297 6.21 -8.36 21.38
CA GLN A 297 5.48 -7.64 22.45
C GLN A 297 4.53 -8.59 23.18
N GLU A 298 4.24 -8.26 24.45
CA GLU A 298 3.38 -9.05 25.34
C GLU A 298 3.95 -10.43 25.70
N VAL A 299 5.28 -10.53 25.73
CA VAL A 299 5.96 -11.77 26.10
C VAL A 299 5.83 -12.02 27.61
N THR A 300 5.31 -13.20 27.96
CA THR A 300 5.24 -13.73 29.33
C THR A 300 6.43 -14.64 29.62
N ASP A 301 6.70 -14.92 30.89
CA ASP A 301 7.82 -15.78 31.30
C ASP A 301 7.69 -17.19 30.69
N GLY A 302 6.50 -17.80 30.81
CA GLY A 302 6.24 -19.14 30.28
C GLY A 302 6.36 -19.23 28.76
N PHE A 303 5.88 -18.21 28.02
CA PHE A 303 6.02 -18.22 26.57
C PHE A 303 7.48 -18.04 26.13
N LEU A 304 8.27 -17.21 26.82
CA LEU A 304 9.69 -17.05 26.48
C LEU A 304 10.47 -18.35 26.69
N SER A 305 10.23 -19.04 27.81
CA SER A 305 10.81 -20.36 28.08
C SER A 305 10.45 -21.37 27.00
N TYR A 306 9.18 -21.42 26.60
CA TYR A 306 8.73 -22.30 25.51
C TYR A 306 9.40 -21.95 24.18
N LEU A 307 9.44 -20.67 23.83
CA LEU A 307 10.00 -20.16 22.58
C LEU A 307 11.49 -20.48 22.44
N LEU A 308 12.28 -20.29 23.51
CA LEU A 308 13.73 -20.50 23.49
C LEU A 308 14.14 -21.97 23.65
N ALA A 309 13.21 -22.86 23.99
CA ALA A 309 13.42 -24.31 23.97
C ALA A 309 13.31 -24.90 22.55
N ASP A 310 12.62 -24.23 21.64
CA ASP A 310 12.46 -24.65 20.25
C ASP A 310 13.80 -24.59 19.49
N GLU A 311 14.14 -25.65 18.76
CA GLU A 311 15.38 -25.74 17.98
C GLU A 311 15.37 -24.80 16.76
N GLY A 312 14.24 -24.70 16.06
CA GLY A 312 14.13 -23.83 14.89
C GLY A 312 14.26 -22.35 15.25
N ILE A 313 13.77 -21.95 16.42
CA ILE A 313 13.98 -20.59 16.93
C ILE A 313 15.44 -20.33 17.27
N ARG A 314 16.12 -21.28 17.94
CA ARG A 314 17.55 -21.17 18.27
C ARG A 314 18.41 -21.03 17.02
N ASP A 315 18.13 -21.84 16.01
CA ASP A 315 18.82 -21.79 14.72
C ASP A 315 18.57 -20.47 13.96
N ALA A 316 17.32 -19.99 13.98
CA ALA A 316 16.94 -18.76 13.29
C ALA A 316 17.42 -17.49 14.01
N TYR A 317 17.52 -17.53 15.34
CA TYR A 317 17.84 -16.38 16.19
C TYR A 317 18.77 -16.79 17.35
N PRO A 318 20.09 -16.87 17.10
CA PRO A 318 21.10 -17.24 18.11
C PRO A 318 21.18 -16.28 19.30
N TYR A 319 20.73 -15.03 19.17
CA TYR A 319 20.83 -14.02 20.22
C TYR A 319 19.45 -13.53 20.66
N CYS A 320 19.21 -13.48 21.97
CA CYS A 320 17.97 -12.97 22.57
C CYS A 320 18.26 -11.96 23.69
N SER A 321 17.46 -10.90 23.82
CA SER A 321 17.69 -9.89 24.87
C SER A 321 17.50 -10.45 26.30
N HIS A 322 16.74 -11.53 26.45
CA HIS A 322 16.49 -12.20 27.73
C HIS A 322 16.58 -13.71 27.55
N GLY A 323 17.16 -14.41 28.52
CA GLY A 323 17.16 -15.87 28.53
C GLY A 323 15.87 -16.46 29.12
N PRO A 324 15.71 -17.79 29.08
CA PRO A 324 14.51 -18.49 29.54
C PRO A 324 14.35 -18.45 31.07
N PRO A 325 13.25 -17.88 31.62
CA PRO A 325 13.05 -17.74 33.07
C PRO A 325 12.94 -19.02 33.90
N ASP A 326 12.74 -20.18 33.28
CA ASP A 326 12.68 -21.48 33.95
C ASP A 326 14.06 -22.12 34.15
N GLN A 327 15.12 -21.54 33.57
CA GLN A 327 16.50 -21.91 33.85
C GLN A 327 16.92 -21.36 35.23
N ASP A 328 17.60 -22.17 36.03
CA ASP A 328 17.81 -21.94 37.48
C ASP A 328 18.77 -20.78 37.84
N ASP A 329 19.54 -20.27 36.87
CA ASP A 329 20.46 -19.14 36.99
C ASP A 329 20.00 -17.90 36.22
N ILE A 330 18.82 -17.92 35.59
CA ILE A 330 18.27 -16.81 34.83
C ILE A 330 17.12 -16.17 35.60
N GLU A 331 17.08 -14.84 35.59
CA GLU A 331 16.05 -14.07 36.29
C GLU A 331 14.74 -14.02 35.48
N PRO A 332 13.57 -13.98 36.15
CA PRO A 332 12.30 -13.76 35.47
C PRO A 332 12.22 -12.39 34.84
N LEU A 333 11.33 -12.27 33.84
CA LEU A 333 11.09 -11.00 33.17
C LEU A 333 10.52 -9.97 34.15
N PRO A 334 10.87 -8.68 34.03
CA PRO A 334 10.54 -7.68 35.04
C PRO A 334 9.03 -7.42 35.16
N SER A 335 8.27 -7.45 34.07
CA SER A 335 6.84 -7.18 34.05
C SER A 335 6.03 -8.42 33.64
N TYR A 336 4.70 -8.33 33.64
CA TYR A 336 3.86 -9.37 33.03
C TYR A 336 3.86 -9.31 31.51
N LEU A 337 3.95 -8.09 30.96
CA LEU A 337 4.02 -7.84 29.54
C LEU A 337 5.38 -7.24 29.25
N ASN A 338 6.19 -8.01 28.54
CA ASN A 338 7.56 -7.62 28.25
C ASN A 338 7.75 -7.48 26.74
N ILE A 339 8.85 -6.81 26.40
CA ILE A 339 9.33 -6.64 25.05
C ILE A 339 10.61 -7.46 24.96
N VAL A 340 10.70 -8.36 23.99
CA VAL A 340 11.88 -9.20 23.77
C VAL A 340 12.36 -9.00 22.34
N VAL A 341 13.68 -8.94 22.17
CA VAL A 341 14.33 -8.80 20.86
C VAL A 341 15.13 -10.07 20.63
N LEU A 342 14.87 -10.73 19.50
CA LEU A 342 15.64 -11.87 19.00
C LEU A 342 16.39 -11.43 17.74
N SER A 343 17.61 -11.91 17.52
CA SER A 343 18.41 -11.54 16.36
C SER A 343 19.39 -12.62 15.91
N LYS A 344 19.71 -12.58 14.61
CA LYS A 344 20.84 -13.30 14.01
C LYS A 344 22.20 -12.68 14.32
N MET A 345 22.22 -11.42 14.73
CA MET A 345 23.44 -10.68 15.03
C MET A 345 23.56 -10.46 16.53
N ALA A 346 24.79 -10.42 17.02
CA ALA A 346 25.04 -10.02 18.40
C ALA A 346 24.66 -8.54 18.58
N PHE A 347 24.05 -8.23 19.72
CA PHE A 347 23.66 -6.87 20.08
C PHE A 347 23.71 -6.69 21.58
N ASP A 348 24.11 -5.52 22.06
CA ASP A 348 23.86 -5.15 23.45
C ASP A 348 22.57 -4.33 23.54
N TRP A 349 21.95 -4.27 24.72
CA TRP A 349 20.66 -3.58 24.86
C TRP A 349 20.47 -2.87 26.19
N GLU A 350 19.53 -1.92 26.21
CA GLU A 350 19.14 -1.17 27.39
C GLU A 350 17.62 -0.98 27.47
N PHE A 351 17.08 -0.87 28.69
CA PHE A 351 15.67 -0.59 28.93
C PHE A 351 15.43 0.89 29.23
N VAL A 352 14.59 1.54 28.43
CA VAL A 352 14.15 2.92 28.61
C VAL A 352 12.73 2.93 29.18
N SER A 353 12.60 3.22 30.47
CA SER A 353 11.30 3.29 31.14
C SER A 353 10.43 4.46 30.65
N PHE A 354 9.11 4.30 30.71
CA PHE A 354 8.12 5.34 30.42
C PHE A 354 7.45 5.87 31.70
N HIS A 355 6.56 6.86 31.57
CA HIS A 355 5.94 7.49 32.74
C HIS A 355 5.02 6.52 33.51
N ARG A 356 4.42 5.55 32.82
CA ARG A 356 3.63 4.49 33.45
C ARG A 356 4.54 3.36 33.90
N LYS A 357 4.33 2.88 35.13
CA LYS A 357 4.97 1.65 35.64
C LYS A 357 4.72 0.49 34.68
N HIS A 358 5.71 -0.39 34.53
CA HIS A 358 5.69 -1.55 33.62
C HIS A 358 5.64 -1.23 32.12
N LYS A 359 5.87 0.02 31.71
CA LYS A 359 5.95 0.41 30.30
C LYS A 359 7.32 1.02 30.01
N GLY A 360 7.85 0.71 28.83
CA GLY A 360 9.15 1.18 28.38
C GLY A 360 9.46 0.68 26.97
N ALA A 361 10.72 0.84 26.57
CA ALA A 361 11.27 0.36 25.31
C ALA A 361 12.58 -0.41 25.56
N VAL A 362 12.82 -1.46 24.77
CA VAL A 362 14.13 -2.12 24.70
C VAL A 362 14.89 -1.49 23.54
N VAL A 363 16.05 -0.91 23.80
CA VAL A 363 16.91 -0.28 22.79
C VAL A 363 18.12 -1.18 22.57
N ALA A 364 18.19 -1.84 21.42
CA ALA A 364 19.25 -2.75 20.99
C ALA A 364 20.25 -2.03 20.06
N ARG A 365 21.54 -2.33 20.21
CA ARG A 365 22.63 -1.75 19.42
C ARG A 365 23.41 -2.84 18.69
N PHE A 366 23.51 -2.71 17.37
CA PHE A 366 24.18 -3.69 16.51
C PHE A 366 25.56 -3.18 16.10
N LYS A 367 26.62 -3.65 16.76
CA LYS A 367 27.99 -3.14 16.54
C LYS A 367 28.57 -3.49 15.16
N GLU A 368 28.07 -4.56 14.53
CA GLU A 368 28.52 -5.01 13.20
C GLU A 368 27.81 -4.27 12.04
N LEU A 369 26.74 -3.54 12.31
CA LEU A 369 25.95 -2.85 11.28
C LEU A 369 25.84 -1.37 11.61
N GLY A 370 26.29 -0.51 10.71
CA GLY A 370 26.38 0.92 10.99
C GLY A 370 27.12 1.67 9.91
N ARG A 371 27.44 2.93 10.19
CA ARG A 371 28.12 3.81 9.24
C ARG A 371 29.37 4.46 9.85
N PRO A 372 30.48 4.56 9.10
CA PRO A 372 31.62 5.34 9.53
C PRO A 372 31.34 6.85 9.36
N VAL A 373 31.53 7.63 10.42
CA VAL A 373 31.45 9.10 10.42
C VAL A 373 32.65 9.66 11.17
N ASP A 374 33.45 10.52 10.54
CA ASP A 374 34.59 11.21 11.15
C ASP A 374 35.55 10.30 11.96
N SER A 375 35.90 9.14 11.39
CA SER A 375 36.75 8.10 12.01
C SER A 375 36.14 7.35 13.21
N LYS A 376 34.81 7.43 13.41
CA LYS A 376 34.06 6.63 14.38
C LYS A 376 32.98 5.81 13.69
N PHE A 377 32.78 4.57 14.12
CA PHE A 377 31.67 3.74 13.64
C PHE A 377 30.41 4.03 14.47
N LEU A 378 29.32 4.39 13.80
CA LEU A 378 28.02 4.62 14.42
C LEU A 378 27.12 3.40 14.15
N PRO A 379 26.90 2.52 15.16
CA PRO A 379 26.03 1.35 15.01
C PRO A 379 24.57 1.73 14.76
N VAL A 380 23.85 0.84 14.07
CA VAL A 380 22.39 0.88 13.95
C VAL A 380 21.77 0.60 15.32
N VAL A 381 20.77 1.41 15.67
CA VAL A 381 20.05 1.33 16.95
C VAL A 381 18.60 0.98 16.68
N LEU A 382 18.09 -0.09 17.30
CA LEU A 382 16.68 -0.48 17.24
C LEU A 382 16.00 -0.24 18.58
N ALA A 383 14.93 0.54 18.60
CA ALA A 383 14.07 0.76 19.76
C ALA A 383 12.75 -0.01 19.59
N ALA A 384 12.61 -1.08 20.36
CA ALA A 384 11.43 -1.92 20.44
C ALA A 384 10.41 -1.34 21.43
N VAL A 385 9.18 -1.09 21.01
CA VAL A 385 8.16 -0.40 21.81
C VAL A 385 6.87 -1.21 22.01
N HIS A 386 6.22 -1.02 23.15
CA HIS A 386 4.84 -1.49 23.40
C HIS A 386 4.08 -0.47 24.24
N LEU A 387 3.35 0.43 23.58
CA LEU A 387 2.64 1.53 24.23
C LEU A 387 1.30 1.09 24.83
N SER A 388 0.71 1.92 25.68
CA SER A 388 -0.57 1.59 26.33
C SER A 388 -1.77 1.66 25.38
N HIS A 389 -2.61 0.63 25.38
CA HIS A 389 -3.89 0.61 24.67
C HIS A 389 -4.88 1.68 25.16
N GLY A 390 -5.94 1.88 24.38
CA GLY A 390 -7.11 2.68 24.77
C GLY A 390 -7.21 4.06 24.09
N LEU A 391 -8.46 4.42 23.80
CA LEU A 391 -8.86 5.69 23.16
C LEU A 391 -9.59 6.57 24.17
N THR A 392 -8.84 7.11 25.13
CA THR A 392 -9.32 8.10 26.11
C THR A 392 -8.33 9.27 26.17
N ASP A 393 -8.77 10.43 26.66
CA ASP A 393 -7.91 11.64 26.78
C ASP A 393 -6.60 11.34 27.52
N GLY A 394 -6.68 10.63 28.66
CA GLY A 394 -5.51 10.24 29.44
C GLY A 394 -4.63 9.19 28.76
N ALA A 395 -5.21 8.25 28.01
CA ALA A 395 -4.45 7.21 27.30
C ALA A 395 -3.70 7.76 26.09
N VAL A 396 -4.30 8.69 25.33
CA VAL A 396 -3.66 9.32 24.17
C VAL A 396 -2.58 10.30 24.63
N ALA A 397 -2.83 11.09 25.68
CA ALA A 397 -1.82 11.99 26.24
C ALA A 397 -0.59 11.24 26.77
N ALA A 398 -0.80 10.09 27.43
CA ALA A 398 0.28 9.20 27.86
C ALA A 398 1.11 8.69 26.67
N LYS A 399 0.47 8.11 25.64
CA LYS A 399 1.15 7.65 24.42
C LYS A 399 1.99 8.74 23.76
N LYS A 400 1.43 9.95 23.60
CA LYS A 400 2.17 11.09 23.04
C LYS A 400 3.40 11.45 23.87
N THR A 401 3.31 11.36 25.19
CA THR A 401 4.44 11.63 26.10
C THR A 401 5.50 10.54 26.01
N ASP A 402 5.09 9.28 25.96
CA ASP A 402 5.99 8.13 25.83
C ASP A 402 6.75 8.16 24.49
N ILE A 403 6.04 8.47 23.39
CA ILE A 403 6.65 8.67 22.05
C ILE A 403 7.69 9.81 22.09
N LYS A 404 7.36 10.94 22.74
CA LYS A 404 8.33 12.04 22.91
C LYS A 404 9.53 11.62 23.73
N ARG A 405 9.35 10.82 24.78
CA ARG A 405 10.44 10.33 25.63
C ARG A 405 11.40 9.45 24.83
N ILE A 406 10.92 8.48 24.06
CA ILE A 406 11.80 7.60 23.27
C ILE A 406 12.47 8.35 22.11
N ILE A 407 11.76 9.24 21.41
CA ILE A 407 12.36 10.06 20.34
C ILE A 407 13.43 11.00 20.92
N GLY A 408 13.13 11.67 22.03
CA GLY A 408 14.09 12.54 22.72
C GLY A 408 15.33 11.77 23.18
N TYR A 409 15.12 10.59 23.78
CA TYR A 409 16.20 9.71 24.20
C TYR A 409 17.12 9.30 23.02
N LEU A 410 16.54 8.87 21.90
CA LEU A 410 17.32 8.50 20.71
C LEU A 410 18.05 9.70 20.08
N ALA A 411 17.49 10.90 20.17
CA ALA A 411 18.13 12.11 19.68
C ALA A 411 19.29 12.58 20.59
N GLU A 412 19.13 12.47 21.91
CA GLU A 412 20.12 12.89 22.90
C GLU A 412 21.27 11.87 23.04
N THR A 413 20.95 10.59 23.10
CA THR A 413 21.92 9.50 23.35
C THR A 413 22.58 8.99 22.07
N TYR A 414 21.84 8.96 20.94
CA TYR A 414 22.30 8.39 19.67
C TYR A 414 22.23 9.40 18.51
N PRO A 415 22.86 10.58 18.63
CA PRO A 415 22.83 11.60 17.59
C PRO A 415 23.54 11.11 16.32
N GLY A 416 22.85 11.18 15.19
CA GLY A 416 23.38 10.77 13.89
C GLY A 416 23.42 9.25 13.65
N HIS A 417 23.00 8.42 14.61
CA HIS A 417 22.83 6.99 14.37
C HIS A 417 21.60 6.73 13.49
N CYS A 418 21.70 5.73 12.62
CA CYS A 418 20.54 5.12 11.98
C CYS A 418 19.68 4.48 13.05
N CYS A 419 18.38 4.79 13.06
CA CYS A 419 17.48 4.30 14.10
C CYS A 419 16.26 3.61 13.50
N ILE A 420 15.85 2.50 14.11
CA ILE A 420 14.63 1.78 13.78
C ILE A 420 13.75 1.78 15.02
N LEU A 421 12.51 2.27 14.94
CA LEU A 421 11.51 2.04 15.97
C LEU A 421 10.53 0.98 15.47
N ALA A 422 10.37 -0.10 16.22
CA ALA A 422 9.49 -1.20 15.84
C ALA A 422 8.64 -1.65 17.02
N GLY A 423 7.35 -1.91 16.80
CA GLY A 423 6.49 -2.45 17.84
C GLY A 423 5.04 -2.04 17.75
N ASP A 424 4.31 -2.33 18.83
CA ASP A 424 2.91 -1.97 19.00
C ASP A 424 2.79 -0.56 19.62
N PHE A 425 2.40 0.40 18.80
CA PHE A 425 2.20 1.79 19.22
C PHE A 425 0.82 2.02 19.84
N ASN A 426 -0.15 1.12 19.65
CA ASN A 426 -1.50 1.25 20.20
C ASN A 426 -2.15 2.62 19.90
N VAL A 427 -1.80 3.24 18.76
CA VAL A 427 -2.34 4.53 18.29
C VAL A 427 -3.49 4.25 17.33
N THR A 428 -4.69 4.69 17.69
CA THR A 428 -5.88 4.58 16.82
C THR A 428 -5.67 5.36 15.52
N THR A 429 -5.87 4.70 14.39
CA THR A 429 -5.58 5.24 13.05
C THR A 429 -6.83 5.51 12.22
N SER A 430 -7.90 4.72 12.41
CA SER A 430 -9.16 4.87 11.66
C SER A 430 -9.83 6.23 11.95
N SER A 431 -10.04 7.03 10.91
CA SER A 431 -10.74 8.32 11.02
C SER A 431 -12.17 8.15 11.52
N ALA A 432 -12.89 7.13 11.01
CA ALA A 432 -14.22 6.77 11.48
C ALA A 432 -14.26 6.46 12.98
N SER A 433 -13.21 5.80 13.47
CA SER A 433 -13.07 5.45 14.87
C SER A 433 -12.90 6.67 15.78
N ILE A 434 -12.07 7.61 15.34
CA ILE A 434 -11.82 8.88 16.03
C ILE A 434 -13.10 9.73 16.02
N ASP A 435 -13.77 9.84 14.87
CA ASP A 435 -15.00 10.63 14.73
C ASP A 435 -16.16 10.04 15.56
N ALA A 436 -16.29 8.71 15.58
CA ALA A 436 -17.26 8.03 16.44
C ALA A 436 -16.99 8.29 17.93
N ALA A 437 -15.73 8.27 18.35
CA ALA A 437 -15.34 8.56 19.72
C ALA A 437 -15.61 10.03 20.11
N LEU A 438 -15.33 10.98 19.20
CA LEU A 438 -15.68 12.41 19.37
C LEU A 438 -17.19 12.59 19.51
N LYS A 439 -17.98 11.96 18.64
CA LYS A 439 -19.45 12.04 18.66
C LYS A 439 -20.04 11.47 19.95
N LYS A 440 -19.45 10.40 20.48
CA LYS A 440 -19.81 9.79 21.78
C LYS A 440 -19.25 10.55 22.99
N LYS A 441 -18.49 11.64 22.80
CA LYS A 441 -17.76 12.37 23.85
C LYS A 441 -16.82 11.47 24.67
N ALA A 442 -16.31 10.41 24.07
CA ALA A 442 -15.33 9.52 24.69
C ALA A 442 -13.92 10.15 24.68
N ILE A 443 -13.67 11.07 23.74
CA ILE A 443 -12.45 11.89 23.64
C ILE A 443 -12.80 13.36 23.35
N SER A 444 -11.90 14.28 23.70
CA SER A 444 -12.01 15.70 23.38
C SER A 444 -11.40 16.08 22.02
N ASP A 445 -11.74 17.26 21.48
CA ASP A 445 -11.13 17.81 20.25
C ASP A 445 -9.60 17.97 20.36
N VAL A 446 -9.12 18.28 21.57
CA VAL A 446 -7.70 18.35 21.89
C VAL A 446 -7.04 16.98 21.73
N THR A 447 -7.71 15.91 22.16
CA THR A 447 -7.23 14.52 22.02
C THR A 447 -7.20 14.08 20.56
N ALA A 448 -8.21 14.41 19.76
CA ALA A 448 -8.17 14.15 18.31
C ALA A 448 -7.01 14.90 17.63
N SER A 449 -6.74 16.14 18.06
CA SER A 449 -5.57 16.90 17.60
C SER A 449 -4.25 16.26 18.04
N HIS A 450 -4.19 15.68 19.24
CA HIS A 450 -3.03 14.92 19.71
C HIS A 450 -2.74 13.68 18.86
N LEU A 451 -3.77 12.93 18.44
CA LEU A 451 -3.60 11.78 17.55
C LEU A 451 -3.00 12.20 16.21
N ARG A 452 -3.52 13.27 15.59
CA ARG A 452 -2.96 13.82 14.34
C ARG A 452 -1.52 14.33 14.50
N ALA A 453 -1.19 14.88 15.67
CA ALA A 453 0.14 15.39 15.97
C ALA A 453 1.19 14.29 16.21
N ILE A 454 0.81 13.03 16.44
CA ILE A 454 1.77 11.93 16.64
C ILE A 454 2.55 11.67 15.34
N ASP A 455 1.88 11.60 14.19
CA ASP A 455 2.56 11.39 12.91
C ASP A 455 3.54 12.54 12.60
N GLN A 456 3.20 13.77 13.00
CA GLN A 456 4.09 14.93 12.88
C GLN A 456 5.37 14.79 13.72
N LEU A 457 5.29 14.17 14.92
CA LEU A 457 6.48 13.91 15.74
C LEU A 457 7.46 12.95 15.05
N PHE A 458 6.94 11.93 14.35
CA PHE A 458 7.78 11.00 13.58
C PHE A 458 8.44 11.71 12.41
N VAL A 459 7.70 12.55 11.68
CA VAL A 459 8.23 13.36 10.57
C VAL A 459 9.33 14.31 11.06
N GLU A 460 9.11 15.02 12.18
CA GLU A 460 10.11 15.90 12.79
C GLU A 460 11.38 15.16 13.23
N ALA A 461 11.22 13.91 13.68
CA ALA A 461 12.32 13.02 14.04
C ALA A 461 13.01 12.33 12.84
N LYS A 462 12.57 12.60 11.61
CA LYS A 462 13.00 11.91 10.37
C LYS A 462 12.80 10.40 10.42
N LEU A 463 11.75 9.95 11.10
CA LEU A 463 11.36 8.55 11.17
C LEU A 463 10.32 8.28 10.09
N ASP A 464 10.76 7.70 8.98
CA ASP A 464 9.90 7.31 7.87
C ASP A 464 9.17 6.01 8.18
N ASP A 465 7.87 6.00 7.95
CA ASP A 465 7.06 4.79 8.14
C ASP A 465 7.33 3.78 7.03
N ALA A 466 7.85 2.61 7.38
CA ALA A 466 8.28 1.57 6.43
C ALA A 466 7.14 1.05 5.55
N TRP A 467 5.91 0.96 6.07
CA TRP A 467 4.74 0.58 5.27
C TRP A 467 4.49 1.63 4.20
N LYS A 468 4.38 2.90 4.61
CA LYS A 468 4.15 4.02 3.69
C LYS A 468 5.29 4.17 2.69
N ALA A 469 6.53 3.98 3.14
CA ALA A 469 7.72 4.00 2.28
C ALA A 469 7.70 2.86 1.25
N SER A 470 7.34 1.65 1.65
CA SER A 470 7.21 0.50 0.73
C SER A 470 6.12 0.74 -0.32
N LEU A 471 4.99 1.35 0.08
CA LEU A 471 3.95 1.77 -0.85
C LEU A 471 4.52 2.80 -1.82
N ARG A 472 5.15 3.89 -1.35
CA ARG A 472 5.81 4.89 -2.22
C ARG A 472 6.79 4.25 -3.22
N ASN A 473 7.58 3.28 -2.77
CA ASN A 473 8.61 2.62 -3.58
C ASN A 473 8.05 1.68 -4.65
N ARG A 474 6.99 0.93 -4.31
CA ARG A 474 6.23 0.14 -5.30
C ARG A 474 5.38 1.03 -6.21
N GLY A 475 5.28 2.32 -5.89
CA GLY A 475 4.28 3.21 -6.46
C GLY A 475 2.90 2.63 -6.13
N GLU A 476 2.57 2.53 -4.85
CA GLU A 476 1.30 2.12 -4.24
C GLU A 476 0.83 3.25 -3.28
N SER A 477 -0.48 3.36 -3.07
CA SER A 477 -1.14 4.49 -2.40
C SER A 477 -1.75 3.94 -1.13
N ASP A 478 -1.69 4.70 -0.04
CA ASP A 478 -2.37 4.38 1.22
C ASP A 478 -3.91 4.29 1.07
N ALA A 479 -4.49 4.52 -0.11
CA ALA A 479 -5.93 4.64 -0.33
C ALA A 479 -6.53 3.48 -1.15
N ALA A 480 -6.09 2.24 -0.87
CA ALA A 480 -6.77 1.06 -1.36
C ALA A 480 -8.16 0.91 -0.69
N GLY A 481 -9.22 0.97 -1.50
CA GLY A 481 -10.49 0.25 -1.31
C GLY A 481 -11.46 0.66 -0.21
N ASP A 482 -10.99 1.00 1.00
CA ASP A 482 -11.88 1.25 2.14
C ASP A 482 -12.25 2.72 2.27
N GLU A 483 -13.54 2.97 2.49
CA GLU A 483 -14.18 4.30 2.55
C GLU A 483 -13.58 5.24 3.63
N PHE A 484 -12.72 4.74 4.52
CA PHE A 484 -12.21 5.48 5.67
C PHE A 484 -10.67 5.49 5.75
N GLN A 485 -10.10 6.69 5.88
CA GLN A 485 -8.67 6.93 5.98
C GLN A 485 -8.09 6.32 7.27
N GLY A 486 -6.95 5.63 7.17
CA GLY A 486 -6.18 5.11 8.30
C GLY A 486 -6.53 3.68 8.73
N GLU A 487 -7.33 2.96 7.94
CA GLU A 487 -7.61 1.53 8.14
C GLU A 487 -6.69 0.62 7.29
N GLN A 488 -5.91 1.22 6.38
CA GLN A 488 -5.04 0.49 5.47
C GLN A 488 -3.78 -0.02 6.19
N GLY A 489 -3.39 -1.26 5.87
CA GLY A 489 -2.31 -1.96 6.56
C GLY A 489 -2.64 -2.26 8.03
N ALA A 490 -3.92 -2.42 8.37
CA ALA A 490 -4.36 -2.70 9.73
C ALA A 490 -3.77 -4.02 10.24
N THR A 491 -3.01 -3.91 11.33
CA THR A 491 -2.38 -5.04 12.02
C THR A 491 -3.32 -5.65 13.05
N TRP A 492 -4.32 -4.87 13.50
CA TRP A 492 -5.42 -5.34 14.31
C TRP A 492 -6.73 -5.17 13.52
N ASP A 493 -7.36 -6.27 13.14
CA ASP A 493 -8.58 -6.28 12.33
C ASP A 493 -9.64 -7.25 12.89
N PRO A 494 -10.59 -6.78 13.70
CA PRO A 494 -11.68 -7.60 14.24
C PRO A 494 -12.64 -8.17 13.18
N THR A 495 -12.61 -7.65 11.95
CA THR A 495 -13.47 -8.14 10.88
C THR A 495 -12.89 -9.39 10.20
N ALA A 496 -11.56 -9.52 10.22
CA ALA A 496 -10.82 -10.64 9.63
C ALA A 496 -10.18 -11.58 10.67
N ASN A 497 -9.97 -11.12 11.91
CA ASN A 497 -9.31 -11.87 12.98
C ASN A 497 -10.29 -12.13 14.14
N ALA A 498 -10.66 -13.41 14.35
CA ALA A 498 -11.59 -13.82 15.40
C ALA A 498 -11.04 -13.59 16.81
N THR A 499 -9.72 -13.66 17.01
CA THR A 499 -9.06 -13.37 18.29
C THR A 499 -9.16 -11.88 18.59
N ALA A 500 -8.94 -11.01 17.60
CA ALA A 500 -9.16 -9.56 17.73
C ALA A 500 -10.62 -9.19 18.03
N ALA A 501 -11.57 -9.89 17.38
CA ALA A 501 -12.98 -9.72 17.65
C ALA A 501 -13.35 -10.09 19.10
N ALA A 502 -12.75 -11.14 19.65
CA ALA A 502 -12.95 -11.53 21.04
C ALA A 502 -12.38 -10.47 22.01
N THR A 503 -11.19 -9.94 21.74
CA THR A 503 -10.55 -8.89 22.56
C THR A 503 -11.34 -7.56 22.56
N ALA A 504 -12.01 -7.22 21.44
CA ALA A 504 -12.78 -5.97 21.31
C ALA A 504 -14.05 -5.90 22.18
N GLY A 505 -14.66 -7.04 22.52
CA GLY A 505 -15.89 -7.14 23.32
C GLY A 505 -17.17 -6.59 22.65
N THR A 506 -18.35 -6.83 23.24
CA THR A 506 -19.68 -6.52 22.66
C THR A 506 -20.06 -5.02 22.59
N GLY A 507 -19.12 -4.11 22.83
CA GLY A 507 -19.34 -2.66 22.77
C GLY A 507 -18.13 -1.86 22.26
N GLY A 508 -17.06 -2.54 21.84
CA GLY A 508 -15.85 -1.93 21.28
C GLY A 508 -16.04 -1.44 19.85
N ASN A 509 -15.10 -0.62 19.40
CA ASN A 509 -15.07 -0.18 18.01
C ASN A 509 -14.43 -1.27 17.14
N MET A 510 -15.23 -1.98 16.35
CA MET A 510 -14.83 -3.16 15.56
C MET A 510 -14.11 -2.80 14.24
N ARG A 511 -13.56 -1.59 14.14
CA ARG A 511 -12.94 -1.10 12.90
C ARG A 511 -11.45 -1.43 12.88
N PRO A 512 -10.88 -1.81 11.72
CA PRO A 512 -9.46 -2.11 11.58
C PRO A 512 -8.55 -0.97 12.06
N GLN A 513 -7.42 -1.31 12.68
CA GLN A 513 -6.42 -0.36 13.19
C GLN A 513 -5.00 -0.80 12.85
N ARG A 514 -4.15 0.18 12.54
CA ARG A 514 -2.72 -0.03 12.28
C ARG A 514 -1.89 0.33 13.51
N TYR A 515 -1.89 -0.58 14.48
CA TYR A 515 -1.22 -0.42 15.76
C TYR A 515 0.28 -0.70 15.69
N ASP A 516 0.67 -1.74 14.95
CA ASP A 516 2.08 -2.11 14.79
C ASP A 516 2.71 -1.32 13.65
N ARG A 517 3.90 -0.77 13.91
CA ARG A 517 4.65 0.01 12.91
C ARG A 517 6.13 -0.30 13.00
N ILE A 518 6.81 -0.16 11.87
CA ILE A 518 8.27 -0.09 11.76
C ILE A 518 8.57 1.29 11.16
N LEU A 519 9.29 2.12 11.91
CA LEU A 519 9.68 3.46 11.52
C LEU A 519 11.21 3.53 11.42
N VAL A 520 11.73 4.13 10.36
CA VAL A 520 13.16 4.08 10.02
C VAL A 520 13.69 5.49 9.81
N ARG A 521 14.75 5.81 10.55
CA ARG A 521 15.63 6.96 10.30
C ARG A 521 16.90 6.42 9.64
N GLY A 522 16.93 6.50 8.30
CA GLY A 522 17.91 5.81 7.48
C GLY A 522 19.31 6.40 7.46
N GLU A 523 19.45 7.74 7.59
CA GLU A 523 20.73 8.48 7.47
C GLU A 523 21.60 7.99 6.28
N ASP A 524 20.96 7.80 5.12
CA ASP A 524 21.52 7.30 3.85
C ASP A 524 22.09 5.87 3.87
N LEU A 525 21.98 5.15 4.99
CA LEU A 525 22.37 3.73 5.09
C LEU A 525 21.19 2.79 4.89
N LEU A 526 20.04 3.06 5.53
CA LEU A 526 18.89 2.16 5.54
C LEU A 526 17.73 2.73 4.72
N GLU A 527 17.27 2.00 3.71
CA GLU A 527 16.10 2.37 2.90
C GLU A 527 15.03 1.26 2.92
N PRO A 528 13.78 1.53 3.34
CA PRO A 528 12.69 0.57 3.28
C PRO A 528 12.35 0.15 1.84
N VAL A 529 12.51 -1.12 1.49
CA VAL A 529 12.27 -1.64 0.13
C VAL A 529 10.92 -2.33 0.04
N SER A 530 10.66 -3.22 0.98
CA SER A 530 9.45 -4.03 0.99
C SER A 530 8.89 -4.13 2.40
N PHE A 531 7.57 -4.30 2.44
CA PHE A 531 6.83 -4.57 3.65
C PHE A 531 5.83 -5.67 3.36
N ASN A 532 5.62 -6.56 4.32
CA ASN A 532 4.56 -7.55 4.29
C ASN A 532 4.02 -7.80 5.71
N MET A 533 2.88 -8.47 5.77
CA MET A 533 2.27 -8.94 7.00
C MET A 533 2.31 -10.47 7.03
N PHE A 534 2.29 -11.08 8.21
CA PHE A 534 2.34 -12.53 8.39
C PHE A 534 1.48 -12.99 9.57
N GLY A 535 1.38 -14.31 9.74
CA GLY A 535 0.61 -14.95 10.80
C GLY A 535 -0.85 -15.23 10.46
N PHE A 536 -1.23 -15.07 9.18
CA PHE A 536 -2.52 -15.45 8.65
C PHE A 536 -2.73 -16.98 8.73
N PRO A 537 -3.94 -17.47 9.02
CA PRO A 537 -4.21 -18.91 9.03
C PRO A 537 -3.91 -19.54 7.66
N THR A 538 -3.02 -20.54 7.61
CA THR A 538 -2.71 -21.27 6.36
C THR A 538 -3.93 -22.07 5.89
N GLU A 539 -4.32 -21.97 4.61
CA GLU A 539 -5.45 -22.74 4.05
C GLU A 539 -5.24 -24.25 4.22
N LYS A 540 -6.29 -24.95 4.66
CA LYS A 540 -6.27 -26.40 4.86
C LYS A 540 -6.29 -27.17 3.54
N VAL A 541 -5.29 -28.03 3.35
CA VAL A 541 -5.43 -29.25 2.54
C VAL A 541 -6.11 -30.30 3.43
N GLY A 542 -7.41 -30.55 3.23
CA GLY A 542 -8.10 -31.71 3.81
C GLY A 542 -8.93 -31.51 5.10
N GLY A 543 -9.95 -30.66 5.05
CA GLY A 543 -11.27 -31.01 5.64
C GLY A 543 -11.47 -31.15 7.17
N ALA A 544 -10.63 -30.62 8.07
CA ALA A 544 -10.91 -30.64 9.52
C ALA A 544 -10.64 -29.28 10.23
N GLU A 545 -11.68 -28.66 10.81
CA GLU A 545 -11.72 -27.49 11.74
C GLU A 545 -10.96 -26.20 11.36
N MET A 546 -11.60 -25.01 11.42
CA MET A 546 -10.92 -23.71 11.25
C MET A 546 -9.79 -23.54 12.30
N GLU A 547 -8.54 -23.32 11.87
CA GLU A 547 -7.48 -22.88 12.78
C GLU A 547 -7.74 -21.43 13.18
N THR A 548 -7.91 -21.18 14.48
CA THR A 548 -8.04 -19.82 15.04
C THR A 548 -6.71 -19.06 14.92
N PRO A 549 -6.72 -17.75 14.65
CA PRO A 549 -5.50 -16.95 14.62
C PRO A 549 -4.73 -17.02 15.94
N ALA A 550 -3.40 -17.15 15.86
CA ALA A 550 -2.54 -17.32 17.03
C ALA A 550 -2.42 -16.06 17.90
N SER A 551 -2.68 -14.88 17.34
CA SER A 551 -2.66 -13.57 18.01
C SER A 551 -3.85 -12.74 17.51
N ASP A 552 -4.25 -11.72 18.28
CA ASP A 552 -5.19 -10.69 17.84
C ASP A 552 -4.54 -9.64 16.92
N HIS A 553 -3.23 -9.70 16.73
CA HIS A 553 -2.49 -8.92 15.76
C HIS A 553 -1.95 -9.81 14.63
N TRP A 554 -1.81 -9.22 13.44
CA TRP A 554 -0.98 -9.74 12.36
C TRP A 554 0.44 -9.22 12.52
N GLY A 555 1.43 -10.11 12.37
CA GLY A 555 2.84 -9.72 12.40
C GLY A 555 3.19 -8.85 11.20
N ILE A 556 4.18 -7.97 11.38
CA ILE A 556 4.67 -7.10 10.31
C ILE A 556 6.16 -7.30 10.09
N ARG A 557 6.59 -7.21 8.84
CA ARG A 557 7.99 -7.37 8.42
C ARG A 557 8.36 -6.32 7.39
N CYS A 558 9.53 -5.72 7.56
CA CYS A 558 10.13 -4.81 6.60
C CYS A 558 11.51 -5.31 6.18
N THR A 559 11.77 -5.32 4.87
CA THR A 559 13.13 -5.46 4.33
C THR A 559 13.68 -4.08 4.01
N LEU A 560 14.87 -3.79 4.54
CA LEU A 560 15.66 -2.58 4.32
C LEU A 560 16.83 -2.92 3.41
N ASN A 561 17.12 -2.07 2.43
CA ASN A 561 18.41 -2.08 1.75
C ASN A 561 19.44 -1.41 2.66
N VAL A 562 20.64 -1.99 2.71
CA VAL A 562 21.81 -1.41 3.34
C VAL A 562 22.67 -0.83 2.21
N VAL A 563 22.62 0.49 2.06
CA VAL A 563 23.25 1.21 0.95
C VAL A 563 24.71 1.50 1.28
N ALA A 564 25.63 1.12 0.38
CA ALA A 564 27.04 1.45 0.54
C ALA A 564 27.26 2.98 0.51
N PRO A 565 28.12 3.54 1.37
CA PRO A 565 28.36 4.98 1.42
C PRO A 565 28.90 5.49 0.07
N GLY A 566 28.06 6.24 -0.66
CA GLY A 566 28.39 6.83 -1.97
C GLY A 566 27.57 6.32 -3.16
N ALA A 567 26.72 5.30 -2.98
CA ALA A 567 25.72 4.94 -4.00
C ALA A 567 24.57 5.94 -3.96
N LYS A 568 24.50 6.84 -4.95
CA LYS A 568 23.38 7.78 -5.09
C LYS A 568 22.07 7.00 -5.13
N ALA A 569 21.11 7.41 -4.30
CA ALA A 569 19.72 6.95 -4.38
C ALA A 569 19.24 7.02 -5.84
N ASP A 570 18.41 6.04 -6.23
CA ASP A 570 17.86 5.72 -7.56
C ASP A 570 17.32 6.95 -8.34
N GLU A 571 18.23 7.81 -8.82
CA GLU A 571 17.95 8.97 -9.67
C GLU A 571 17.59 8.49 -11.08
N PRO A 572 16.60 9.14 -11.75
CA PRO A 572 16.29 8.82 -13.14
C PRO A 572 17.56 8.91 -13.99
N SER A 573 17.68 8.03 -14.98
CA SER A 573 18.85 8.04 -15.89
C SER A 573 19.06 9.43 -16.49
N GLU A 574 20.29 9.80 -16.84
CA GLU A 574 20.58 11.14 -17.40
C GLU A 574 19.69 11.47 -18.62
N GLU A 575 19.37 10.45 -19.43
CA GLU A 575 18.41 10.54 -20.53
C GLU A 575 17.04 11.02 -20.04
N ILE A 576 16.46 10.35 -19.03
CA ILE A 576 15.16 10.70 -18.46
C ILE A 576 15.20 12.05 -17.75
N ALA A 577 16.23 12.29 -16.93
CA ALA A 577 16.39 13.56 -16.22
C ALA A 577 16.37 14.77 -17.18
N SER A 578 16.98 14.65 -18.37
CA SER A 578 16.97 15.70 -19.39
C SER A 578 15.58 16.00 -19.99
N LEU A 579 14.69 15.00 -20.01
CA LEU A 579 13.34 15.09 -20.56
C LEU A 579 12.32 15.60 -19.54
N VAL A 580 12.57 15.39 -18.25
CA VAL A 580 11.66 15.79 -17.16
C VAL A 580 11.58 17.31 -17.04
N VAL A 581 10.36 17.84 -17.12
CA VAL A 581 10.07 19.22 -16.74
C VAL A 581 9.75 19.24 -15.23
N PRO A 582 10.54 19.96 -14.40
CA PRO A 582 10.31 20.02 -12.95
C PRO A 582 8.94 20.63 -12.62
N VAL A 583 8.39 20.28 -11.46
CA VAL A 583 7.08 20.74 -10.99
C VAL A 583 7.29 21.45 -9.66
N HIS A 584 7.06 22.76 -9.62
CA HIS A 584 7.22 23.54 -8.41
C HIS A 584 5.88 23.77 -7.72
N LEU A 585 5.86 23.66 -6.40
CA LEU A 585 4.65 23.90 -5.60
C LEU A 585 4.20 25.35 -5.73
N HIS A 586 2.97 25.55 -6.22
CA HIS A 586 2.29 26.83 -6.22
C HIS A 586 1.14 26.81 -5.22
N LYS A 587 1.21 27.66 -4.20
CA LYS A 587 0.14 27.78 -3.21
C LYS A 587 -1.11 28.41 -3.82
N ALA A 588 -2.27 27.89 -3.45
CA ALA A 588 -3.54 28.51 -3.81
C ALA A 588 -3.62 29.94 -3.22
N PRO A 589 -4.13 30.93 -3.97
CA PRO A 589 -4.40 32.26 -3.44
C PRO A 589 -5.35 32.21 -2.24
N GLU A 590 -5.25 33.17 -1.31
CA GLU A 590 -6.02 33.16 -0.04
C GLU A 590 -7.53 32.95 -0.21
N HIS A 591 -8.13 33.49 -1.28
CA HIS A 591 -9.56 33.36 -1.58
C HIS A 591 -9.97 31.96 -2.09
N LEU A 592 -9.01 31.13 -2.55
CA LEU A 592 -9.21 29.76 -3.02
C LEU A 592 -8.56 28.72 -2.09
N ALA A 593 -7.69 29.13 -1.16
CA ALA A 593 -6.92 28.26 -0.28
C ALA A 593 -7.72 27.65 0.89
N ARG A 594 -9.03 27.94 1.00
CA ARG A 594 -9.86 27.40 2.08
C ARG A 594 -10.00 25.87 1.91
N PRO A 595 -9.62 25.07 2.92
CA PRO A 595 -9.73 23.61 2.84
C PRO A 595 -11.16 23.15 2.56
N GLY A 596 -11.32 22.25 1.58
CA GLY A 596 -12.59 21.67 1.20
C GLY A 596 -13.43 22.52 0.24
N SER A 597 -12.95 23.72 -0.13
CA SER A 597 -13.65 24.62 -1.05
C SER A 597 -13.82 24.02 -2.46
N VAL A 598 -12.89 23.17 -2.90
CA VAL A 598 -13.00 22.41 -4.15
C VAL A 598 -14.15 21.40 -4.09
N LYS A 599 -14.30 20.69 -2.96
CA LYS A 599 -15.38 19.72 -2.77
C LYS A 599 -16.74 20.40 -2.80
N GLU A 600 -16.88 21.53 -2.12
CA GLU A 600 -18.12 22.33 -2.14
C GLU A 600 -18.48 22.81 -3.55
N ALA A 601 -17.51 23.32 -4.31
CA ALA A 601 -17.73 23.71 -5.70
C ALA A 601 -18.15 22.54 -6.59
N LEU A 602 -17.58 21.34 -6.38
CA LEU A 602 -17.98 20.14 -7.11
C LEU A 602 -19.42 19.69 -6.76
N VAL A 603 -19.86 19.86 -5.52
CA VAL A 603 -21.25 19.62 -5.12
C VAL A 603 -22.18 20.64 -5.79
N GLU A 604 -21.84 21.92 -5.76
CA GLU A 604 -22.61 23.00 -6.42
C GLU A 604 -22.76 22.75 -7.93
N LEU A 605 -21.72 22.25 -8.58
CA LEU A 605 -21.69 21.92 -10.01
C LEU A 605 -22.30 20.56 -10.35
N GLY A 606 -22.82 19.79 -9.37
CA GLY A 606 -23.39 18.46 -9.60
C GLY A 606 -22.37 17.42 -10.11
N ALA A 607 -21.09 17.58 -9.78
CA ALA A 607 -20.00 16.74 -10.26
C ALA A 607 -19.63 15.60 -9.29
N ILE A 608 -20.18 15.60 -8.07
CA ILE A 608 -20.09 14.50 -7.11
C ILE A 608 -21.41 13.73 -7.13
N PRO A 609 -21.39 12.44 -7.52
CA PRO A 609 -22.56 11.59 -7.46
C PRO A 609 -23.10 11.45 -6.04
N SER A 610 -24.41 11.28 -5.93
CA SER A 610 -25.09 10.93 -4.68
C SER A 610 -24.81 9.49 -4.25
N ALA A 611 -25.06 9.20 -2.97
CA ALA A 611 -24.97 7.83 -2.45
C ALA A 611 -25.97 6.88 -3.15
N GLU A 612 -27.13 7.40 -3.56
CA GLU A 612 -28.14 6.65 -4.31
C GLU A 612 -27.64 6.27 -5.71
N GLU A 613 -27.05 7.22 -6.44
CA GLU A 613 -26.45 6.94 -7.76
C GLU A 613 -25.27 5.97 -7.68
N THR A 614 -24.53 5.99 -6.58
CA THR A 614 -23.43 5.04 -6.32
C THR A 614 -23.98 3.64 -6.12
N ALA A 615 -24.96 3.48 -5.23
CA ALA A 615 -25.62 2.20 -4.98
C ALA A 615 -26.33 1.65 -6.24
N GLN A 616 -26.94 2.52 -7.06
CA GLN A 616 -27.59 2.12 -8.31
C GLN A 616 -26.57 1.54 -9.31
N ARG A 617 -25.41 2.18 -9.48
CA ARG A 617 -24.35 1.71 -10.39
C ARG A 617 -23.70 0.42 -9.91
N GLU A 618 -23.49 0.27 -8.60
CA GLU A 618 -22.99 -0.97 -8.00
C GLU A 618 -23.97 -2.13 -8.24
N ALA A 619 -25.27 -1.90 -7.97
CA ALA A 619 -26.31 -2.89 -8.23
C ALA A 619 -26.39 -3.28 -9.71
N ALA A 620 -26.32 -2.31 -10.62
CA ALA A 620 -26.34 -2.56 -12.06
C ALA A 620 -25.10 -3.37 -12.52
N LEU A 621 -23.91 -3.06 -12.00
CA LEU A 621 -22.69 -3.81 -12.31
C LEU A 621 -22.75 -5.25 -11.76
N ASP A 622 -23.28 -5.44 -10.56
CA ASP A 622 -23.45 -6.76 -9.95
C ASP A 622 -24.50 -7.60 -10.69
N LEU A 623 -25.59 -6.97 -11.15
CA LEU A 623 -26.57 -7.61 -12.02
C LEU A 623 -25.91 -8.06 -13.33
N LEU A 624 -25.16 -7.20 -14.01
CA LEU A 624 -24.44 -7.58 -15.22
C LEU A 624 -23.48 -8.76 -14.98
N LYS A 625 -22.69 -8.72 -13.90
CA LYS A 625 -21.79 -9.82 -13.53
C LYS A 625 -22.55 -11.13 -13.32
N SER A 626 -23.66 -11.11 -12.58
CA SER A 626 -24.48 -12.29 -12.30
C SER A 626 -25.01 -12.94 -13.58
N VAL A 627 -25.47 -12.10 -14.52
CA VAL A 627 -25.99 -12.55 -15.83
C VAL A 627 -24.89 -13.09 -16.73
N LEU A 628 -23.73 -12.43 -16.79
CA LEU A 628 -22.59 -12.89 -17.59
C LEU A 628 -21.96 -14.17 -17.05
N LEU A 629 -22.00 -14.38 -15.73
CA LEU A 629 -21.39 -15.54 -15.07
C LEU A 629 -22.38 -16.70 -14.81
N ASP A 630 -23.68 -16.48 -15.05
CA ASP A 630 -24.77 -17.45 -14.78
C ASP A 630 -24.84 -17.88 -13.30
N THR A 631 -24.57 -16.93 -12.39
CA THR A 631 -24.69 -17.10 -10.94
C THR A 631 -25.98 -16.44 -10.44
N PRO A 632 -26.77 -17.08 -9.56
CA PRO A 632 -27.97 -16.46 -9.02
C PRO A 632 -27.60 -15.22 -8.19
N ALA A 633 -28.31 -14.11 -8.41
CA ALA A 633 -28.09 -12.79 -7.79
C ALA A 633 -28.45 -12.72 -6.28
N ALA A 634 -28.15 -13.78 -5.51
CA ALA A 634 -28.41 -13.85 -4.09
C ALA A 634 -27.11 -13.81 -3.28
N LYS A 635 -27.00 -12.79 -2.43
CA LYS A 635 -26.06 -12.68 -1.31
C LYS A 635 -26.10 -13.97 -0.47
N SER A 636 -25.22 -14.92 -0.77
CA SER A 636 -24.83 -15.98 0.15
C SER A 636 -23.33 -15.86 0.38
N ALA A 637 -22.99 -15.15 1.45
CA ALA A 637 -21.67 -15.25 2.05
C ALA A 637 -21.48 -16.72 2.48
N GLY A 638 -20.53 -17.43 1.86
CA GLY A 638 -20.08 -18.73 2.36
C GLY A 638 -19.87 -19.85 1.33
N THR A 639 -20.22 -19.69 0.05
CA THR A 639 -19.95 -20.76 -0.95
C THR A 639 -18.81 -20.32 -1.86
N LYS A 640 -17.63 -20.95 -1.75
CA LYS A 640 -16.49 -20.75 -2.67
C LYS A 640 -17.01 -20.95 -4.10
N SER A 641 -17.13 -19.84 -4.85
CA SER A 641 -17.41 -19.85 -6.28
C SER A 641 -16.38 -20.75 -6.94
N SER A 642 -16.81 -21.79 -7.64
CA SER A 642 -15.94 -22.44 -8.63
C SER A 642 -15.44 -21.33 -9.55
N LEU A 643 -14.11 -21.09 -9.60
CA LEU A 643 -13.49 -20.05 -10.41
C LEU A 643 -14.16 -20.01 -11.78
N SER A 644 -14.99 -19.00 -12.01
CA SER A 644 -15.57 -18.81 -13.34
C SER A 644 -14.41 -18.54 -14.29
N PRO A 645 -14.37 -19.15 -15.48
CA PRO A 645 -13.29 -18.95 -16.44
C PRO A 645 -13.20 -17.49 -16.95
N VAL A 646 -14.18 -16.63 -16.63
CA VAL A 646 -14.23 -15.24 -17.06
C VAL A 646 -14.16 -14.29 -15.87
N VAL A 647 -13.18 -13.41 -15.91
CA VAL A 647 -13.03 -12.25 -15.03
C VAL A 647 -13.86 -11.10 -15.60
N VAL A 648 -14.69 -10.45 -14.77
CA VAL A 648 -15.50 -9.28 -15.16
C VAL A 648 -15.12 -8.11 -14.26
N VAL A 649 -14.47 -7.09 -14.84
CA VAL A 649 -13.91 -5.98 -14.07
C VAL A 649 -14.26 -4.63 -14.68
N PRO A 650 -14.63 -3.63 -13.87
CA PRO A 650 -14.78 -2.28 -14.37
C PRO A 650 -13.42 -1.68 -14.69
N VAL A 651 -13.39 -0.81 -15.71
CA VAL A 651 -12.22 -0.01 -16.09
C VAL A 651 -12.63 1.47 -16.21
N GLY A 652 -11.75 2.31 -16.75
CA GLY A 652 -12.10 3.70 -17.06
C GLY A 652 -12.34 4.55 -15.81
N SER A 653 -13.35 5.43 -15.88
CA SER A 653 -13.62 6.42 -14.83
C SER A 653 -14.41 5.90 -13.63
N TYR A 654 -15.11 4.77 -13.80
CA TYR A 654 -15.84 4.09 -12.72
C TYR A 654 -14.91 3.24 -11.84
N ALA A 655 -14.01 2.45 -12.45
CA ALA A 655 -12.74 2.15 -11.79
C ALA A 655 -12.00 3.48 -11.55
N LEU A 656 -10.88 3.66 -10.86
CA LEU A 656 -10.42 5.01 -10.40
C LEU A 656 -11.37 5.83 -9.49
N ASP A 657 -12.70 5.68 -9.58
CA ASP A 657 -13.70 6.42 -8.79
C ASP A 657 -13.68 7.95 -9.05
N VAL A 658 -13.69 8.32 -10.34
CA VAL A 658 -13.72 9.71 -10.85
C VAL A 658 -14.90 9.96 -11.81
N TRP A 659 -15.89 9.08 -11.76
CA TRP A 659 -17.10 9.12 -12.57
C TRP A 659 -18.09 10.19 -12.07
N THR A 660 -18.89 10.74 -12.98
CA THR A 660 -19.95 11.73 -12.69
C THR A 660 -21.31 11.12 -13.04
N SER A 661 -22.43 11.75 -12.67
CA SER A 661 -23.78 11.27 -12.98
C SER A 661 -24.02 10.97 -14.47
N SER A 662 -23.33 11.69 -15.37
CA SER A 662 -23.33 11.49 -16.82
C SER A 662 -22.32 10.48 -17.36
N SER A 663 -21.57 9.78 -16.49
CA SER A 663 -20.58 8.78 -16.91
C SER A 663 -21.22 7.40 -17.02
N ASP A 664 -20.81 6.68 -18.06
CA ASP A 664 -20.99 5.26 -18.30
C ASP A 664 -20.08 4.40 -17.41
N ILE A 665 -20.29 3.08 -17.46
CA ILE A 665 -19.40 2.09 -16.85
C ILE A 665 -18.73 1.27 -17.95
N ASP A 666 -17.42 1.46 -18.12
CA ASP A 666 -16.60 0.61 -18.97
C ASP A 666 -16.36 -0.74 -18.26
N VAL A 667 -16.69 -1.86 -18.90
CA VAL A 667 -16.52 -3.21 -18.36
C VAL A 667 -15.65 -4.05 -19.27
N LEU A 668 -14.56 -4.58 -18.73
CA LEU A 668 -13.68 -5.51 -19.42
C LEU A 668 -13.90 -6.93 -18.90
N CYS A 669 -14.23 -7.84 -19.81
CA CYS A 669 -14.25 -9.27 -19.57
C CYS A 669 -12.94 -9.91 -20.06
N ILE A 670 -12.34 -10.79 -19.26
CA ILE A 670 -11.09 -11.48 -19.59
C ILE A 670 -11.30 -12.98 -19.39
N GLY A 671 -10.98 -13.81 -20.37
CA GLY A 671 -11.14 -15.25 -20.22
C GLY A 671 -10.58 -16.07 -21.38
N PRO A 672 -10.90 -17.37 -21.45
CA PRO A 672 -10.31 -18.31 -22.40
C PRO A 672 -11.10 -18.48 -23.71
N PHE A 673 -12.23 -17.82 -23.87
CA PHE A 673 -13.08 -17.97 -25.05
C PHE A 673 -12.53 -17.16 -26.23
N SER A 674 -12.89 -17.55 -27.46
CA SER A 674 -12.74 -16.65 -28.61
C SER A 674 -13.69 -15.45 -28.46
N THR A 675 -13.32 -14.31 -29.06
CA THR A 675 -14.15 -13.09 -29.03
C THR A 675 -15.57 -13.36 -29.54
N HIS A 676 -15.69 -14.09 -30.65
CA HIS A 676 -16.98 -14.50 -31.22
C HIS A 676 -17.83 -15.32 -30.22
N ASN A 677 -17.26 -16.38 -29.65
CA ASN A 677 -17.98 -17.27 -28.75
C ASN A 677 -18.40 -16.56 -27.46
N PHE A 678 -17.55 -15.68 -26.93
CA PHE A 678 -17.90 -14.86 -25.78
C PHE A 678 -19.10 -13.96 -26.10
N PHE A 679 -19.07 -13.19 -27.19
CA PHE A 679 -20.16 -12.26 -27.50
C PHE A 679 -21.46 -12.96 -27.90
N ALA A 680 -21.39 -14.13 -28.55
CA ALA A 680 -22.57 -14.96 -28.82
C ALA A 680 -23.25 -15.40 -27.51
N LEU A 681 -22.46 -15.95 -26.57
CA LEU A 681 -22.95 -16.39 -25.27
C LEU A 681 -23.44 -15.22 -24.41
N ALA A 682 -22.67 -14.14 -24.34
CA ALA A 682 -23.02 -12.93 -23.61
C ALA A 682 -24.32 -12.34 -24.14
N SER A 683 -24.47 -12.20 -25.46
CA SER A 683 -25.71 -11.68 -26.08
C SER A 683 -26.90 -12.56 -25.77
N GLN A 684 -26.75 -13.89 -25.83
CA GLN A 684 -27.82 -14.83 -25.45
C GLN A 684 -28.24 -14.64 -23.98
N ARG A 685 -27.28 -14.53 -23.07
CA ARG A 685 -27.52 -14.34 -21.63
C ARG A 685 -28.18 -12.99 -21.33
N LEU A 686 -27.68 -11.92 -21.93
CA LEU A 686 -28.22 -10.57 -21.79
C LEU A 686 -29.66 -10.48 -22.32
N ARG A 687 -29.96 -11.10 -23.48
CA ARG A 687 -31.33 -11.18 -24.02
C ARG A 687 -32.28 -11.97 -23.11
N LYS A 688 -31.81 -13.08 -22.52
CA LYS A 688 -32.59 -13.85 -21.54
C LYS A 688 -32.88 -13.04 -20.26
N ALA A 689 -31.98 -12.13 -19.89
CA ALA A 689 -32.11 -11.25 -18.74
C ALA A 689 -32.85 -9.93 -19.04
N ALA A 690 -33.47 -9.77 -20.22
CA ALA A 690 -34.17 -8.53 -20.58
C ALA A 690 -35.27 -8.12 -19.57
N GLY A 691 -35.96 -9.10 -18.98
CA GLY A 691 -36.96 -8.86 -17.93
C GLY A 691 -36.39 -8.40 -16.58
N GLN A 692 -35.07 -8.37 -16.41
CA GLN A 692 -34.36 -7.92 -15.20
C GLN A 692 -33.83 -6.49 -15.34
N GLY A 693 -34.17 -5.76 -16.41
CA GLY A 693 -33.70 -4.38 -16.62
C GLY A 693 -32.45 -4.26 -17.49
N ILE A 694 -32.03 -5.33 -18.18
CA ILE A 694 -30.90 -5.32 -19.12
C ILE A 694 -31.38 -5.13 -20.56
N ARG A 695 -30.71 -4.26 -21.32
CA ARG A 695 -31.00 -4.01 -22.73
C ARG A 695 -29.72 -3.87 -23.54
N ILE A 696 -29.62 -4.58 -24.66
CA ILE A 696 -28.53 -4.36 -25.62
C ILE A 696 -28.91 -3.18 -26.50
N LEU A 697 -28.08 -2.13 -26.51
CA LEU A 697 -28.30 -0.93 -27.31
C LEU A 697 -27.77 -1.11 -28.73
N ARG A 698 -26.52 -1.56 -28.87
CA ARG A 698 -25.90 -1.87 -30.18
C ARG A 698 -24.58 -2.64 -30.03
N ARG A 699 -24.14 -3.27 -31.12
CA ARG A 699 -22.78 -3.79 -31.31
C ARG A 699 -21.94 -2.73 -32.04
N VAL A 700 -20.73 -2.47 -31.55
CA VAL A 700 -19.83 -1.45 -32.09
C VAL A 700 -18.50 -2.08 -32.46
N ARG A 701 -18.03 -1.86 -33.70
CA ARG A 701 -16.64 -2.13 -34.11
C ARG A 701 -15.77 -0.97 -33.62
N ALA A 702 -15.12 -1.12 -32.47
CA ALA A 702 -14.17 -0.13 -31.94
C ALA A 702 -12.75 -0.42 -32.45
N ASN A 703 -11.84 0.55 -32.35
CA ASN A 703 -10.42 0.34 -32.70
C ASN A 703 -9.76 -0.77 -31.86
N THR A 704 -10.30 -1.09 -30.68
CA THR A 704 -9.84 -2.17 -29.80
C THR A 704 -10.50 -3.51 -30.13
N GLY A 705 -11.43 -3.58 -31.07
CA GLY A 705 -12.21 -4.76 -31.44
C GLY A 705 -13.72 -4.57 -31.16
N THR A 706 -14.44 -5.69 -31.08
CA THR A 706 -15.89 -5.71 -30.83
C THR A 706 -16.23 -5.28 -29.40
N MET A 707 -17.25 -4.43 -29.28
CA MET A 707 -17.83 -3.98 -28.01
C MET A 707 -19.36 -4.02 -28.08
N LEU A 708 -20.01 -4.28 -26.96
CA LEU A 708 -21.46 -4.12 -26.81
C LEU A 708 -21.75 -2.91 -25.94
N GLU A 709 -22.52 -1.97 -26.47
CA GLU A 709 -23.13 -0.92 -25.66
C GLU A 709 -24.45 -1.47 -25.11
N ILE A 710 -24.59 -1.45 -23.79
CA ILE A 710 -25.75 -1.99 -23.08
C ILE A 710 -26.26 -0.98 -22.05
N GLU A 711 -27.50 -1.18 -21.63
CA GLU A 711 -28.13 -0.45 -20.54
C GLU A 711 -28.60 -1.45 -19.49
N VAL A 712 -28.29 -1.18 -18.22
CA VAL A 712 -28.67 -2.01 -17.08
C VAL A 712 -29.29 -1.11 -16.03
N ASP A 713 -30.58 -1.27 -15.75
CA ASP A 713 -31.35 -0.42 -14.81
C ASP A 713 -31.21 1.09 -15.09
N GLY A 714 -31.18 1.46 -16.37
CA GLY A 714 -31.00 2.84 -16.84
C GLY A 714 -29.54 3.34 -16.82
N ILE A 715 -28.57 2.52 -16.43
CA ILE A 715 -27.13 2.84 -16.46
C ILE A 715 -26.50 2.29 -17.73
N LYS A 716 -25.84 3.16 -18.50
CA LYS A 716 -25.10 2.77 -19.70
C LYS A 716 -23.79 2.08 -19.34
N MET A 717 -23.49 0.98 -20.03
CA MET A 717 -22.26 0.24 -19.87
C MET A 717 -21.68 -0.19 -21.22
N ASP A 718 -20.36 -0.14 -21.31
CA ASP A 718 -19.58 -0.51 -22.49
C ASP A 718 -18.86 -1.84 -22.19
N LEU A 719 -19.36 -2.94 -22.76
CA LEU A 719 -18.86 -4.29 -22.50
C LEU A 719 -17.84 -4.71 -23.56
N GLN A 720 -16.59 -4.90 -23.13
CA GLN A 720 -15.48 -5.35 -23.96
C GLN A 720 -14.99 -6.74 -23.53
N TYR A 721 -14.34 -7.46 -24.45
CA TYR A 721 -13.79 -8.78 -24.18
C TYR A 721 -12.34 -8.94 -24.63
N CYS A 722 -11.53 -9.55 -23.77
CA CYS A 722 -10.13 -9.88 -24.00
C CYS A 722 -9.89 -11.40 -23.86
N PRO A 723 -9.52 -12.11 -24.94
CA PRO A 723 -9.13 -13.52 -24.87
C PRO A 723 -7.71 -13.62 -24.29
N ALA A 724 -7.60 -13.83 -22.98
CA ALA A 724 -6.32 -13.92 -22.26
C ALA A 724 -6.42 -14.87 -21.07
N THR A 725 -6.39 -16.18 -21.37
CA THR A 725 -6.50 -17.27 -20.38
C THR A 725 -5.50 -17.13 -19.23
N SER A 726 -4.22 -16.95 -19.54
CA SER A 726 -3.14 -16.91 -18.54
C SER A 726 -3.20 -15.68 -17.62
N VAL A 727 -3.89 -14.62 -18.05
CA VAL A 727 -4.19 -13.42 -17.25
C VAL A 727 -5.41 -13.67 -16.37
N ALA A 728 -6.46 -14.30 -16.92
CA ALA A 728 -7.66 -14.65 -16.16
C ALA A 728 -7.38 -15.64 -15.02
N GLU A 729 -6.56 -16.67 -15.26
CA GLU A 729 -6.20 -17.70 -14.27
C GLU A 729 -5.40 -17.16 -13.08
N ARG A 730 -4.58 -16.11 -13.30
CA ARG A 730 -3.75 -15.48 -12.28
C ARG A 730 -4.34 -14.19 -11.72
N TRP A 731 -5.61 -13.94 -11.99
CA TRP A 731 -6.29 -12.74 -11.54
C TRP A 731 -6.51 -12.75 -10.02
N PRO A 732 -6.34 -11.62 -9.29
CA PRO A 732 -5.87 -10.31 -9.75
C PRO A 732 -4.34 -10.13 -9.67
N HIS A 733 -3.62 -11.07 -9.06
CA HIS A 733 -2.17 -10.99 -8.78
C HIS A 733 -1.31 -10.71 -10.02
N VAL A 734 -1.76 -11.14 -11.20
CA VAL A 734 -1.09 -10.85 -12.47
C VAL A 734 -0.81 -9.36 -12.69
N LEU A 735 -1.67 -8.45 -12.22
CA LEU A 735 -1.47 -7.00 -12.40
C LEU A 735 -0.23 -6.45 -11.67
N GLN A 736 0.24 -7.15 -10.64
CA GLN A 736 1.43 -6.79 -9.87
C GLN A 736 2.73 -7.34 -10.47
N THR A 737 2.63 -8.21 -11.48
CA THR A 737 3.81 -8.78 -12.15
C THR A 737 4.55 -7.72 -12.99
N PRO A 738 5.90 -7.75 -13.02
CA PRO A 738 6.68 -6.82 -13.85
C PRO A 738 6.29 -6.88 -15.32
N ALA A 739 6.44 -5.77 -16.06
CA ALA A 739 6.13 -5.72 -17.49
C ALA A 739 6.98 -6.69 -18.35
N SER A 740 8.11 -7.16 -17.81
CA SER A 740 8.98 -8.18 -18.42
C SER A 740 8.53 -9.62 -18.19
N ASP A 741 7.53 -9.85 -17.34
CA ASP A 741 7.01 -11.20 -17.07
C ASP A 741 6.46 -11.84 -18.37
N PRO A 742 6.76 -13.11 -18.65
CA PRO A 742 6.25 -13.83 -19.82
C PRO A 742 4.73 -13.78 -20.00
N VAL A 743 3.94 -13.57 -18.92
CA VAL A 743 2.48 -13.37 -19.00
C VAL A 743 2.08 -12.21 -19.92
N TRP A 744 2.95 -11.21 -20.07
CA TRP A 744 2.71 -10.05 -20.92
C TRP A 744 3.25 -10.21 -22.34
N SER A 745 3.77 -11.39 -22.69
CA SER A 745 4.19 -11.74 -24.07
C SER A 745 2.98 -12.04 -24.96
N LEU A 746 2.06 -11.08 -25.06
CA LEU A 746 0.79 -11.16 -25.78
C LEU A 746 0.84 -10.28 -27.04
N SER A 747 -0.09 -10.50 -27.97
CA SER A 747 -0.19 -9.67 -29.17
C SER A 747 -0.47 -8.20 -28.81
N ALA A 748 -0.06 -7.26 -29.68
CA ALA A 748 -0.30 -5.84 -29.48
C ALA A 748 -1.80 -5.52 -29.30
N GLN A 749 -2.69 -6.22 -30.01
CA GLN A 749 -4.13 -6.07 -29.89
C GLN A 749 -4.65 -6.49 -28.50
N THR A 750 -4.22 -7.65 -28.00
CA THR A 750 -4.56 -8.14 -26.64
C THR A 750 -4.01 -7.21 -25.57
N LEU A 751 -2.75 -6.77 -25.70
CA LEU A 751 -2.15 -5.80 -24.79
C LEU A 751 -2.90 -4.46 -24.79
N SER A 752 -3.38 -4.00 -25.95
CA SER A 752 -4.17 -2.77 -26.04
C SER A 752 -5.49 -2.86 -25.26
N LYS A 753 -6.14 -4.03 -25.25
CA LYS A 753 -7.36 -4.27 -24.44
C LYS A 753 -7.05 -4.30 -22.94
N LEU A 754 -5.96 -4.96 -22.55
CA LEU A 754 -5.52 -5.06 -21.15
C LEU A 754 -4.93 -3.74 -20.63
N LYS A 755 -4.54 -2.83 -21.51
CA LYS A 755 -3.91 -1.55 -21.13
C LYS A 755 -4.79 -0.74 -20.18
N ALA A 756 -6.10 -0.67 -20.42
CA ALA A 756 -7.01 0.11 -19.58
C ALA A 756 -7.00 -0.36 -18.13
N VAL A 757 -7.06 -1.67 -17.89
CA VAL A 757 -7.06 -2.21 -16.52
C VAL A 757 -5.70 -2.07 -15.86
N ARG A 758 -4.60 -2.24 -16.61
CA ARG A 758 -3.24 -2.04 -16.11
C ARG A 758 -2.94 -0.59 -15.77
N ASP A 759 -3.37 0.36 -16.61
CA ASP A 759 -3.21 1.79 -16.35
C ASP A 759 -3.98 2.21 -15.09
N VAL A 760 -5.22 1.74 -14.93
CA VAL A 760 -6.06 2.01 -13.76
C VAL A 760 -5.44 1.44 -12.49
N ASP A 761 -5.01 0.18 -12.54
CA ASP A 761 -4.30 -0.48 -11.44
C ASP A 761 -3.05 0.31 -11.06
N TYR A 762 -2.18 0.59 -12.05
CA TYR A 762 -0.96 1.38 -11.84
C TYR A 762 -1.25 2.75 -11.22
N ILE A 763 -2.27 3.50 -11.68
CA ILE A 763 -2.59 4.81 -11.11
C ILE A 763 -3.09 4.69 -9.67
N ARG A 764 -4.02 3.75 -9.40
CA ARG A 764 -4.58 3.54 -8.05
C ARG A 764 -3.49 3.24 -7.05
N ARG A 765 -2.55 2.41 -7.47
CA ARG A 765 -1.39 2.12 -6.67
C ARG A 765 -0.48 3.37 -6.66
N SER A 766 0.00 3.91 -7.76
CA SER A 766 1.12 4.85 -7.71
C SER A 766 0.91 6.27 -7.20
N VAL A 767 -0.33 6.72 -7.03
CA VAL A 767 -0.62 8.09 -6.62
C VAL A 767 -0.54 8.27 -5.08
N PRO A 768 0.23 9.22 -4.53
CA PRO A 768 0.46 9.35 -3.08
C PRO A 768 -0.82 9.57 -2.24
N ASP A 769 -1.80 10.32 -2.75
CA ASP A 769 -3.09 10.54 -2.09
C ASP A 769 -4.20 10.39 -3.13
N LEU A 770 -4.85 9.23 -3.14
CA LEU A 770 -5.90 8.92 -4.11
C LEU A 770 -7.18 9.75 -3.88
N ALA A 771 -7.46 10.18 -2.65
CA ALA A 771 -8.64 11.00 -2.36
C ALA A 771 -8.47 12.41 -2.93
N ALA A 772 -7.30 13.03 -2.69
CA ALA A 772 -6.94 14.29 -3.31
C ALA A 772 -6.92 14.19 -4.84
N PHE A 773 -6.37 13.09 -5.37
CA PHE A 773 -6.37 12.81 -6.80
C PHE A 773 -7.79 12.75 -7.38
N ARG A 774 -8.71 12.01 -6.74
CA ARG A 774 -10.10 11.88 -7.20
C ARG A 774 -10.83 13.21 -7.23
N LEU A 775 -10.67 14.02 -6.18
CA LEU A 775 -11.26 15.36 -6.12
C LEU A 775 -10.68 16.29 -7.20
N ALA A 776 -9.35 16.35 -7.32
CA ALA A 776 -8.68 17.16 -8.34
C ALA A 776 -9.03 16.70 -9.76
N HIS A 777 -9.09 15.39 -10.00
CA HIS A 777 -9.49 14.81 -11.30
C HIS A 777 -10.91 15.20 -11.67
N ARG A 778 -11.87 15.01 -10.75
CA ARG A 778 -13.27 15.43 -10.96
C ARG A 778 -13.35 16.92 -11.28
N PHE A 779 -12.57 17.76 -10.58
CA PHE A 779 -12.51 19.19 -10.87
C PHE A 779 -11.96 19.50 -12.26
N ILE A 780 -10.82 18.90 -12.64
CA ILE A 780 -10.20 19.10 -13.96
C ILE A 780 -11.14 18.57 -15.07
N LYS A 781 -11.81 17.44 -14.87
CA LYS A 781 -12.80 16.88 -15.80
C LYS A 781 -13.98 17.84 -15.98
N THR A 782 -14.54 18.37 -14.90
CA THR A 782 -15.66 19.34 -14.92
C THR A 782 -15.25 20.64 -15.60
N TRP A 783 -14.06 21.17 -15.28
CA TRP A 783 -13.47 22.32 -15.97
C TRP A 783 -13.27 22.06 -17.47
N ALA A 784 -12.67 20.94 -17.84
CA ALA A 784 -12.39 20.62 -19.25
C ALA A 784 -13.69 20.48 -20.06
N LYS A 785 -14.73 19.85 -19.48
CA LYS A 785 -16.06 19.77 -20.08
C LYS A 785 -16.68 21.15 -20.25
N SER A 786 -16.70 21.98 -19.21
CA SER A 786 -17.33 23.30 -19.26
C SER A 786 -16.63 24.25 -20.23
N ARG A 787 -15.33 24.05 -20.52
CA ARG A 787 -14.55 24.84 -21.48
C ARG A 787 -14.52 24.30 -22.91
N GLY A 788 -15.22 23.20 -23.17
CA GLY A 788 -15.27 22.59 -24.51
C GLY A 788 -13.93 21.98 -24.95
N ILE A 789 -13.14 21.46 -24.01
CA ILE A 789 -11.83 20.83 -24.27
C ILE A 789 -11.76 19.40 -23.70
N TYR A 790 -12.90 18.73 -23.57
CA TYR A 790 -13.01 17.33 -23.13
C TYR A 790 -13.68 16.49 -24.23
N SER A 791 -12.87 15.88 -25.09
CA SER A 791 -13.26 14.83 -26.05
C SER A 791 -12.04 14.41 -26.87
N ALA A 792 -11.58 13.16 -26.68
CA ALA A 792 -10.47 12.62 -27.47
C ALA A 792 -10.76 12.62 -28.98
N ARG A 793 -12.02 12.39 -29.38
CA ARG A 793 -12.43 12.33 -30.80
C ARG A 793 -12.13 13.62 -31.56
N PHE A 794 -12.20 14.77 -30.89
CA PHE A 794 -11.90 16.08 -31.46
C PHE A 794 -10.45 16.55 -31.18
N GLY A 795 -9.60 15.65 -30.66
CA GLY A 795 -8.21 15.96 -30.37
C GLY A 795 -7.98 16.78 -29.09
N PHE A 796 -8.92 16.73 -28.15
CA PHE A 796 -8.82 17.38 -26.84
C PHE A 796 -8.57 16.36 -25.70
N LEU A 797 -8.70 16.80 -24.44
CA LEU A 797 -8.44 15.96 -23.27
C LEU A 797 -9.43 14.80 -23.14
N SER A 798 -8.94 13.69 -22.60
CA SER A 798 -9.72 12.54 -22.15
C SER A 798 -9.46 12.21 -20.68
N GLY A 799 -10.27 11.31 -20.11
CA GLY A 799 -10.12 10.88 -18.71
C GLY A 799 -8.72 10.34 -18.40
N ILE A 800 -8.15 9.50 -19.27
CA ILE A 800 -6.80 8.94 -19.07
C ILE A 800 -5.70 10.00 -19.19
N GLN A 801 -5.83 10.95 -20.12
CA GLN A 801 -4.86 12.04 -20.26
C GLN A 801 -4.86 12.94 -19.02
N ILE A 802 -6.04 13.28 -18.48
CA ILE A 802 -6.15 14.01 -17.21
C ILE A 802 -5.49 13.20 -16.08
N SER A 803 -5.76 11.89 -16.00
CA SER A 803 -5.17 11.02 -14.98
C SER A 803 -3.64 11.00 -15.03
N ILE A 804 -3.04 10.88 -16.22
CA ILE A 804 -1.59 10.90 -16.42
C ILE A 804 -1.01 12.26 -16.00
N LEU A 805 -1.59 13.35 -16.50
CA LEU A 805 -1.11 14.71 -16.24
C LEU A 805 -1.17 15.06 -14.74
N LEU A 806 -2.24 14.65 -14.06
CA LEU A 806 -2.45 14.89 -12.63
C LEU A 806 -1.55 14.00 -11.76
N ALA A 807 -1.51 12.69 -12.06
CA ALA A 807 -0.68 11.74 -11.31
C ALA A 807 0.79 12.15 -11.34
N ARG A 808 1.28 12.58 -12.51
CA ARG A 808 2.62 13.14 -12.68
C ARG A 808 2.91 14.31 -11.75
N VAL A 809 2.03 15.32 -11.72
CA VAL A 809 2.20 16.52 -10.88
C VAL A 809 2.21 16.13 -9.40
N GLN A 810 1.26 15.31 -8.96
CA GLN A 810 1.13 14.92 -7.56
C GLN A 810 2.33 14.09 -7.07
N LYS A 811 2.81 13.15 -7.90
CA LYS A 811 3.99 12.32 -7.60
C LYS A 811 5.26 13.14 -7.46
N LEU A 812 5.47 14.10 -8.37
CA LEU A 812 6.64 14.98 -8.33
C LEU A 812 6.60 15.91 -7.12
N LEU A 813 5.43 16.48 -6.79
CA LEU A 813 5.26 17.28 -5.58
C LEU A 813 5.49 16.49 -4.30
N ALA A 814 4.99 15.24 -4.22
CA ALA A 814 5.19 14.40 -3.04
C ALA A 814 6.68 14.08 -2.77
N ARG A 815 7.50 13.99 -3.82
CA ARG A 815 8.95 13.81 -3.70
C ARG A 815 9.69 15.09 -3.30
N GLU A 816 9.29 16.25 -3.84
CA GLU A 816 10.02 17.52 -3.65
C GLU A 816 9.57 18.30 -2.40
N SER A 817 8.26 18.32 -2.10
CA SER A 817 7.65 19.20 -1.11
C SER A 817 6.78 18.49 -0.06
N GLY A 818 6.59 17.18 -0.17
CA GLY A 818 5.73 16.39 0.73
C GLY A 818 4.23 16.48 0.42
N PRO A 819 3.34 16.07 1.35
CA PRO A 819 1.89 16.11 1.13
C PRO A 819 1.38 17.55 0.98
N CYS A 820 0.53 17.80 -0.01
CA CYS A 820 -0.05 19.11 -0.30
C CYS A 820 -1.59 19.04 -0.32
N SER A 821 -2.24 20.19 -0.13
CA SER A 821 -3.70 20.30 -0.19
C SER A 821 -4.23 20.11 -1.62
N VAL A 822 -5.52 19.78 -1.78
CA VAL A 822 -6.15 19.67 -3.11
C VAL A 822 -6.13 21.00 -3.85
N GLU A 823 -6.31 22.09 -3.11
CA GLU A 823 -6.27 23.46 -3.59
C GLU A 823 -4.88 23.81 -4.17
N ASP A 824 -3.80 23.50 -3.44
CA ASP A 824 -2.42 23.72 -3.90
C ASP A 824 -2.05 22.79 -5.07
N LEU A 825 -2.55 21.55 -5.06
CA LEU A 825 -2.37 20.60 -6.15
C LEU A 825 -3.00 21.13 -7.45
N LEU A 826 -4.22 21.66 -7.39
CA LEU A 826 -4.90 22.25 -8.55
C LEU A 826 -4.22 23.55 -9.01
N ALA A 827 -3.85 24.44 -8.08
CA ALA A 827 -3.13 25.67 -8.42
C ALA A 827 -1.80 25.36 -9.12
N THR A 828 -1.07 24.36 -8.62
CA THR A 828 0.16 23.86 -9.24
C THR A 828 -0.11 23.22 -10.60
N PHE A 829 -1.13 22.36 -10.72
CA PHE A 829 -1.49 21.71 -11.98
C PHE A 829 -1.77 22.73 -13.10
N PHE A 830 -2.63 23.73 -12.84
CA PHE A 830 -2.97 24.73 -13.85
C PHE A 830 -1.80 25.67 -14.17
N THR A 831 -1.02 26.08 -13.16
CA THR A 831 0.14 26.95 -13.37
C THR A 831 1.25 26.24 -14.14
N HIS A 832 1.52 24.98 -13.81
CA HIS A 832 2.51 24.14 -14.49
C HIS A 832 2.15 23.94 -15.98
N TYR A 833 0.91 23.52 -16.25
CA TYR A 833 0.47 23.26 -17.63
C TYR A 833 0.15 24.53 -18.43
N ALA A 834 0.01 25.68 -17.78
CA ALA A 834 -0.02 27.00 -18.45
C ALA A 834 1.32 27.37 -19.09
N ALA A 835 2.43 26.98 -18.46
CA ALA A 835 3.80 27.26 -18.92
C ALA A 835 4.43 26.09 -19.72
N PHE A 836 3.74 24.96 -19.83
CA PHE A 836 4.28 23.76 -20.46
C PHE A 836 4.41 23.90 -21.98
N ASP A 837 5.61 23.61 -22.52
CA ASP A 837 5.84 23.60 -23.97
C ASP A 837 5.35 22.29 -24.61
N TRP A 838 4.05 22.25 -24.91
CA TRP A 838 3.39 21.12 -25.56
C TRP A 838 4.00 20.75 -26.93
N SER A 839 4.67 21.69 -27.61
CA SER A 839 5.22 21.48 -28.95
C SER A 839 6.56 20.74 -28.95
N ALA A 840 7.35 20.89 -27.87
CA ALA A 840 8.67 20.27 -27.76
C ALA A 840 8.72 19.15 -26.71
N ARG A 841 8.01 19.28 -25.58
CA ARG A 841 8.16 18.38 -24.43
C ARG A 841 7.03 17.33 -24.37
N PRO A 842 7.35 16.05 -24.11
CA PRO A 842 6.34 15.05 -23.75
C PRO A 842 5.96 15.17 -22.26
N ALA A 843 4.68 15.00 -21.96
CA ALA A 843 4.21 14.84 -20.58
C ALA A 843 4.11 13.35 -20.26
N PHE A 844 4.93 12.88 -19.32
CA PHE A 844 5.02 11.49 -18.91
C PHE A 844 5.38 11.38 -17.43
N ASP A 845 5.19 10.20 -16.87
CA ASP A 845 5.55 9.88 -15.50
C ASP A 845 7.00 9.38 -15.39
N PRO A 846 7.92 10.16 -14.80
CA PRO A 846 9.32 9.76 -14.67
C PRO A 846 9.55 8.70 -13.59
N LEU A 847 8.56 8.43 -12.72
CA LEU A 847 8.65 7.36 -11.73
C LEU A 847 8.30 6.00 -12.32
N PHE A 848 7.57 5.98 -13.44
CA PHE A 848 7.32 4.77 -14.22
C PHE A 848 8.44 4.55 -15.26
N HIS A 849 8.75 5.58 -16.05
CA HIS A 849 9.77 5.51 -17.10
C HIS A 849 11.15 5.95 -16.56
N ARG A 850 11.70 5.23 -15.57
CA ARG A 850 12.92 5.65 -14.84
C ARG A 850 14.22 5.49 -15.60
N HIS A 851 14.39 4.35 -16.28
CA HIS A 851 15.65 4.00 -16.93
C HIS A 851 15.66 4.36 -18.41
N ARG A 852 14.53 4.14 -19.09
CA ARG A 852 14.36 4.37 -20.52
C ARG A 852 12.90 4.70 -20.83
N LEU A 853 12.69 5.64 -21.75
CA LEU A 853 11.38 5.98 -22.28
C LEU A 853 11.30 5.40 -23.71
N PRO A 854 10.56 4.31 -23.96
CA PRO A 854 10.46 3.69 -25.28
C PRO A 854 9.52 4.47 -26.22
N TYR A 855 9.77 5.76 -26.37
CA TYR A 855 8.97 6.68 -27.18
C TYR A 855 9.86 7.63 -27.96
N THR A 856 9.54 7.82 -29.25
CA THR A 856 10.17 8.84 -30.09
C THR A 856 9.08 9.67 -30.72
N ARG A 857 9.07 10.97 -30.41
CA ARG A 857 8.07 11.90 -30.92
C ARG A 857 8.25 12.13 -32.41
N THR A 858 7.17 11.98 -33.17
CA THR A 858 7.14 12.30 -34.59
C THR A 858 6.68 13.74 -34.83
N PRO A 859 7.08 14.41 -35.94
CA PRO A 859 6.61 15.76 -36.27
C PRO A 859 5.09 15.87 -36.49
N ARG A 860 4.38 14.74 -36.60
CA ARG A 860 2.94 14.66 -36.78
C ARG A 860 2.17 14.65 -35.46
N GLU A 861 2.85 14.54 -34.33
CA GLU A 861 2.25 14.48 -32.99
C GLU A 861 2.34 15.86 -32.29
N PRO A 862 1.30 16.70 -32.40
CA PRO A 862 1.30 18.03 -31.78
C PRO A 862 1.14 17.95 -30.25
N LEU A 863 0.65 16.83 -29.72
CA LEU A 863 0.51 16.56 -28.29
C LEU A 863 1.11 15.18 -27.97
N ALA A 864 1.95 15.13 -26.94
CA ALA A 864 2.56 13.90 -26.45
C ALA A 864 2.24 13.73 -24.95
N VAL A 865 1.16 13.03 -24.64
CA VAL A 865 0.79 12.64 -23.27
C VAL A 865 0.95 11.12 -23.17
N LEU A 866 2.03 10.69 -22.52
CA LEU A 866 2.49 9.31 -22.57
C LEU A 866 1.95 8.52 -21.39
N GLY A 867 1.29 7.40 -21.69
CA GLY A 867 0.86 6.42 -20.70
C GLY A 867 1.99 5.53 -20.21
N TYR A 868 1.62 4.43 -19.56
CA TYR A 868 2.55 3.55 -18.86
C TYR A 868 2.97 2.37 -19.74
N PHE A 869 2.00 1.55 -20.17
CA PHE A 869 2.30 0.27 -20.84
C PHE A 869 2.23 0.35 -22.38
N PRO A 870 3.07 -0.41 -23.12
CA PRO A 870 2.97 -0.59 -24.58
C PRO A 870 1.65 -1.32 -24.97
N PRO A 871 1.22 -1.30 -26.25
CA PRO A 871 1.96 -0.91 -27.46
C PRO A 871 1.90 0.58 -27.82
N SER A 872 0.81 1.29 -27.49
CA SER A 872 0.67 2.72 -27.76
C SER A 872 0.88 3.53 -26.49
N LEU A 873 2.00 4.27 -26.44
CA LEU A 873 2.29 5.15 -25.30
C LEU A 873 1.58 6.49 -25.43
N ASN A 874 1.59 7.13 -26.61
CA ASN A 874 0.95 8.42 -26.76
C ASN A 874 -0.57 8.28 -26.78
N THR A 875 -1.21 8.73 -25.71
CA THR A 875 -2.67 8.68 -25.54
C THR A 875 -3.40 9.79 -26.30
N ALA A 876 -2.68 10.70 -26.96
CA ALA A 876 -3.21 11.89 -27.63
C ALA A 876 -3.10 11.85 -29.16
N ALA A 877 -3.20 10.67 -29.78
CA ALA A 877 -3.01 10.49 -31.23
C ALA A 877 -3.98 11.30 -32.12
N ALA A 878 -5.18 11.65 -31.63
CA ALA A 878 -6.16 12.45 -32.37
C ALA A 878 -5.91 13.97 -32.27
N ALA A 879 -4.94 14.42 -31.47
CA ALA A 879 -4.64 15.84 -31.31
C ALA A 879 -4.15 16.47 -32.62
N SER A 880 -4.59 17.70 -32.87
CA SER A 880 -4.19 18.51 -34.01
C SER A 880 -3.50 19.78 -33.51
N VAL A 881 -2.69 20.45 -34.35
CA VAL A 881 -2.06 21.72 -33.96
C VAL A 881 -3.09 22.76 -33.48
N PRO A 882 -4.26 22.93 -34.14
CA PRO A 882 -5.31 23.79 -33.60
C PRO A 882 -5.85 23.35 -32.24
N SER A 883 -6.13 22.07 -32.02
CA SER A 883 -6.67 21.61 -30.73
C SER A 883 -5.68 21.81 -29.59
N VAL A 884 -4.38 21.59 -29.83
CA VAL A 884 -3.31 21.86 -28.85
C VAL A 884 -3.17 23.35 -28.55
N LYS A 885 -3.30 24.22 -29.55
CA LYS A 885 -3.33 25.68 -29.33
C LYS A 885 -4.50 26.11 -28.44
N THR A 886 -5.69 25.55 -28.66
CA THR A 886 -6.86 25.79 -27.82
C THR A 886 -6.63 25.30 -26.38
N LEU A 887 -6.11 24.09 -26.23
CA LEU A 887 -5.79 23.48 -24.93
C LEU A 887 -4.78 24.33 -24.15
N ALA A 888 -3.68 24.74 -24.80
CA ALA A 888 -2.68 25.61 -24.20
C ALA A 888 -3.23 27.01 -23.83
N ALA A 889 -4.17 27.55 -24.62
CA ALA A 889 -4.84 28.81 -24.31
C ALA A 889 -5.76 28.69 -23.07
N GLU A 890 -6.51 27.61 -22.95
CA GLU A 890 -7.39 27.38 -21.79
C GLU A 890 -6.58 27.08 -20.52
N PHE A 891 -5.45 26.35 -20.61
CA PHE A 891 -4.52 26.19 -19.48
C PHE A 891 -3.94 27.54 -19.04
N ARG A 892 -3.48 28.38 -19.98
CA ARG A 892 -3.00 29.74 -19.65
C ARG A 892 -4.07 30.60 -19.00
N ARG A 893 -5.30 30.53 -19.48
CA ARG A 893 -6.46 31.23 -18.88
C ARG A 893 -6.70 30.77 -17.45
N ALA A 894 -6.67 29.46 -17.19
CA ALA A 894 -6.83 28.91 -15.84
C ALA A 894 -5.65 29.28 -14.93
N GLY A 895 -4.40 29.14 -15.41
CA GLY A 895 -3.19 29.50 -14.67
C GLY A 895 -3.14 30.98 -14.26
N ALA A 896 -3.63 31.89 -15.12
CA ALA A 896 -3.68 33.32 -14.81
C ALA A 896 -4.53 33.66 -13.56
N ALA A 897 -5.54 32.84 -13.24
CA ALA A 897 -6.34 33.00 -12.03
C ALA A 897 -5.51 32.81 -10.74
N PHE A 898 -4.42 32.04 -10.81
CA PHE A 898 -3.56 31.73 -9.67
C PHE A 898 -2.33 32.65 -9.56
N LEU A 899 -1.91 33.28 -10.66
CA LEU A 899 -0.75 34.18 -10.71
C LEU A 899 -1.03 35.63 -10.28
N SER A 900 -2.31 36.03 -10.18
CA SER A 900 -2.72 37.44 -10.02
C SER A 900 -2.58 38.04 -8.60
N SER A 901 -1.82 37.40 -7.70
CA SER A 901 -1.70 37.82 -6.29
C SER A 901 -0.29 38.26 -5.90
N SER A 902 0.43 38.96 -6.77
CA SER A 902 1.72 39.59 -6.44
C SER A 902 2.06 40.80 -7.33
N SER A 903 1.24 41.84 -7.34
CA SER A 903 1.75 43.21 -7.49
C SER A 903 0.69 44.24 -7.10
N SER A 904 1.00 44.97 -6.03
CA SER A 904 0.36 46.21 -5.66
C SER A 904 1.00 47.38 -6.44
N SER A 905 0.41 47.78 -7.58
CA SER A 905 0.46 49.17 -8.07
C SER A 905 -0.35 49.40 -9.35
N SER A 906 -1.39 50.22 -9.20
CA SER A 906 -2.05 51.15 -10.13
C SER A 906 -1.91 51.02 -11.67
N SER A 907 -3.10 51.07 -12.29
CA SER A 907 -3.50 51.71 -13.55
C SER A 907 -3.02 51.13 -14.89
N SER A 908 -3.93 50.43 -15.56
CA SER A 908 -4.39 50.86 -16.90
C SER A 908 -5.69 50.16 -17.27
N SER A 909 -6.61 50.93 -17.84
CA SER A 909 -7.87 50.51 -18.42
C SER A 909 -7.65 49.64 -19.66
N SER A 910 -7.97 48.36 -19.56
CA SER A 910 -8.40 47.54 -20.70
C SER A 910 -9.37 46.47 -20.18
N SER A 911 -10.44 46.30 -20.94
CA SER A 911 -11.58 45.41 -20.68
C SER A 911 -11.20 43.93 -20.79
N ASP A 912 -10.52 43.38 -19.79
CA ASP A 912 -10.28 41.94 -19.67
C ASP A 912 -11.13 41.29 -18.56
N PRO A 913 -11.54 40.01 -18.71
CA PRO A 913 -12.56 39.39 -17.88
C PRO A 913 -12.04 39.16 -16.46
N HIS A 914 -12.90 39.41 -15.47
CA HIS A 914 -12.61 39.32 -14.04
C HIS A 914 -11.82 38.05 -13.64
N PRO A 915 -10.80 38.15 -12.77
CA PRO A 915 -10.16 36.96 -12.18
C PRO A 915 -11.22 36.12 -11.44
N ALA A 916 -11.16 34.79 -11.63
CA ALA A 916 -12.12 33.86 -11.05
C ALA A 916 -12.15 34.01 -9.52
N ARG A 917 -13.29 34.43 -8.96
CA ARG A 917 -13.44 34.70 -7.52
C ARG A 917 -13.71 33.44 -6.68
N SER A 918 -13.98 32.30 -7.32
CA SER A 918 -14.28 31.01 -6.68
C SER A 918 -13.95 29.84 -7.61
N TRP A 919 -13.81 28.63 -7.02
CA TRP A 919 -13.64 27.38 -7.78
C TRP A 919 -14.81 27.11 -8.73
N SER A 920 -16.05 27.40 -8.33
CA SER A 920 -17.25 27.25 -9.16
C SER A 920 -17.20 28.14 -10.40
N SER A 921 -16.70 29.37 -10.28
CA SER A 921 -16.54 30.29 -11.41
C SER A 921 -15.51 29.80 -12.44
N LEU A 922 -14.47 29.09 -12.00
CA LEU A 922 -13.44 28.57 -12.90
C LEU A 922 -13.97 27.43 -13.80
N ALA A 923 -14.93 26.66 -13.27
CA ALA A 923 -15.54 25.50 -13.95
C ALA A 923 -17.00 25.73 -14.39
N ALA A 924 -17.51 26.98 -14.35
CA ALA A 924 -18.89 27.30 -14.67
C ALA A 924 -19.30 26.96 -16.12
N PRO A 925 -20.54 26.51 -16.36
CA PRO A 925 -21.01 26.03 -17.67
C PRO A 925 -21.32 27.13 -18.72
N SER A 926 -20.91 28.38 -18.52
CA SER A 926 -21.21 29.49 -19.46
C SER A 926 -20.40 29.46 -20.76
N ALA A 927 -19.43 28.56 -20.91
CA ALA A 927 -18.47 28.72 -22.00
C ALA A 927 -19.03 28.41 -23.40
N ALA A 928 -20.18 27.73 -23.51
CA ALA A 928 -20.83 27.51 -24.81
C ALA A 928 -21.40 28.82 -25.38
N SER A 929 -22.07 29.63 -24.55
CA SER A 929 -22.54 30.95 -24.95
C SER A 929 -21.36 31.91 -25.16
N ASP A 930 -20.33 31.83 -24.31
CA ASP A 930 -19.09 32.58 -24.53
C ASP A 930 -18.44 32.21 -25.87
N PHE A 931 -18.44 30.93 -26.25
CA PHE A 931 -17.90 30.45 -27.53
C PHE A 931 -18.68 30.99 -28.72
N LEU A 932 -20.02 30.94 -28.69
CA LEU A 932 -20.89 31.55 -29.71
C LEU A 932 -20.70 33.08 -29.80
N ALA A 933 -20.28 33.71 -28.70
CA ALA A 933 -19.99 35.13 -28.65
C ALA A 933 -18.57 35.50 -29.09
N ALA A 934 -17.59 34.60 -28.94
CA ALA A 934 -16.15 34.88 -29.02
C ALA A 934 -15.64 35.13 -30.45
N HIS A 935 -16.20 34.45 -31.46
CA HIS A 935 -15.66 34.48 -32.81
C HIS A 935 -16.53 35.32 -33.75
N ARG A 936 -15.90 35.94 -34.76
CA ARG A 936 -16.61 36.75 -35.78
C ARG A 936 -17.22 35.90 -36.88
N SER A 937 -16.57 34.77 -37.19
CA SER A 937 -16.98 33.83 -38.22
C SER A 937 -16.77 32.41 -37.71
N TYR A 938 -17.58 31.49 -38.22
CA TYR A 938 -17.59 30.08 -37.84
C TYR A 938 -17.61 29.20 -39.09
N VAL A 939 -17.02 28.02 -39.00
CA VAL A 939 -17.43 26.91 -39.87
C VAL A 939 -18.62 26.24 -39.22
N ARG A 940 -19.70 26.11 -39.97
CA ARG A 940 -20.92 25.39 -39.58
C ARG A 940 -21.00 24.11 -40.39
N LEU A 941 -21.07 22.98 -39.68
CA LEU A 941 -21.23 21.64 -40.25
C LEU A 941 -22.66 21.18 -39.92
N ASP A 942 -23.58 21.36 -40.84
CA ASP A 942 -24.98 21.00 -40.65
C ASP A 942 -25.22 19.53 -40.99
N VAL A 943 -26.01 18.86 -40.15
CA VAL A 943 -26.45 17.48 -40.34
C VAL A 943 -27.96 17.42 -40.12
N GLN A 944 -28.65 16.77 -41.05
CA GLN A 944 -30.05 16.42 -40.91
C GLN A 944 -30.25 14.93 -41.21
N TYR A 945 -31.11 14.28 -40.44
CA TYR A 945 -31.45 12.87 -40.59
C TYR A 945 -32.94 12.66 -40.30
N TRP A 946 -33.69 12.16 -41.28
CA TRP A 946 -35.14 11.91 -41.21
C TRP A 946 -35.48 10.45 -41.57
N GLY A 947 -34.47 9.57 -41.57
CA GLY A 947 -34.63 8.15 -41.88
C GLY A 947 -35.06 7.28 -40.69
N LEU A 948 -35.66 6.13 -41.00
CA LEU A 948 -35.83 5.01 -40.07
C LEU A 948 -34.91 3.87 -40.51
N PRO A 949 -34.21 3.15 -39.61
CA PRO A 949 -34.20 3.29 -38.13
C PRO A 949 -33.24 4.37 -37.58
N ARG A 950 -33.43 4.81 -36.32
CA ARG A 950 -32.60 5.85 -35.65
C ARG A 950 -31.13 5.45 -35.45
N ALA A 951 -30.84 4.14 -35.40
CA ALA A 951 -29.48 3.62 -35.27
C ALA A 951 -28.56 4.08 -36.42
N ARG A 952 -29.08 4.15 -37.66
CA ARG A 952 -28.32 4.68 -38.80
C ARG A 952 -27.99 6.17 -38.66
N GLY A 953 -28.88 6.97 -38.06
CA GLY A 953 -28.60 8.37 -37.73
C GLY A 953 -27.43 8.52 -36.74
N ALA A 954 -27.37 7.65 -35.73
CA ALA A 954 -26.25 7.63 -34.78
C ALA A 954 -24.92 7.20 -35.43
N GLN A 955 -24.96 6.24 -36.37
CA GLN A 955 -23.79 5.84 -37.16
C GLN A 955 -23.28 6.98 -38.04
N LEU A 956 -24.16 7.71 -38.73
CA LEU A 956 -23.80 8.90 -39.53
C LEU A 956 -23.10 9.97 -38.68
N LEU A 957 -23.66 10.28 -37.50
CA LEU A 957 -23.08 11.25 -36.57
C LEU A 957 -21.71 10.80 -36.06
N GLY A 958 -21.59 9.54 -35.62
CA GLY A 958 -20.31 8.99 -35.17
C GLY A 958 -19.24 9.00 -36.26
N TRP A 959 -19.63 8.75 -37.51
CA TRP A 959 -18.74 8.85 -38.66
C TRP A 959 -18.28 10.29 -38.90
N LEU A 960 -19.18 11.28 -38.90
CA LEU A 960 -18.81 12.70 -38.99
C LEU A 960 -17.82 13.11 -37.89
N GLU A 961 -18.13 12.79 -36.64
CA GLU A 961 -17.27 13.10 -35.49
C GLU A 961 -15.85 12.54 -35.66
N SER A 962 -15.73 11.31 -36.17
CA SER A 962 -14.44 10.65 -36.41
C SER A 962 -13.56 11.37 -37.44
N ARG A 963 -14.17 12.18 -38.32
CA ARG A 963 -13.47 12.91 -39.39
C ARG A 963 -13.14 14.36 -39.03
N CYS A 964 -13.73 14.91 -37.96
CA CYS A 964 -13.51 16.30 -37.54
C CYS A 964 -12.04 16.61 -37.18
N ALA A 965 -11.32 15.68 -36.54
CA ALA A 965 -9.89 15.89 -36.26
C ALA A 965 -9.05 16.03 -37.53
N ALA A 966 -9.34 15.21 -38.56
CA ALA A 966 -8.69 15.30 -39.87
C ALA A 966 -9.03 16.62 -40.59
N LEU A 967 -10.29 17.08 -40.47
CA LEU A 967 -10.70 18.38 -40.97
C LEU A 967 -9.88 19.51 -40.34
N LEU A 968 -9.68 19.52 -39.02
CA LEU A 968 -8.85 20.52 -38.33
C LEU A 968 -7.40 20.52 -38.83
N VAL A 969 -6.82 19.34 -39.10
CA VAL A 969 -5.48 19.21 -39.68
C VAL A 969 -5.43 19.84 -41.08
N ASP A 970 -6.42 19.55 -41.93
CA ASP A 970 -6.48 20.08 -43.29
C ASP A 970 -6.73 21.60 -43.31
N LEU A 971 -7.58 22.11 -42.42
CA LEU A 971 -7.80 23.55 -42.22
C LEU A 971 -6.52 24.26 -41.84
N HIS A 972 -5.78 23.73 -40.86
CA HIS A 972 -4.51 24.32 -40.44
C HIS A 972 -3.45 24.29 -41.56
N ARG A 973 -3.37 23.18 -42.31
CA ARG A 973 -2.40 23.04 -43.40
C ARG A 973 -2.64 24.04 -44.53
N ARG A 974 -3.91 24.32 -44.87
CA ARG A 974 -4.25 25.19 -46.01
C ARG A 974 -4.46 26.66 -45.64
N ALA A 975 -4.80 26.93 -44.38
CA ALA A 975 -5.00 28.27 -43.86
C ALA A 975 -4.27 28.45 -42.52
N PRO A 976 -2.92 28.38 -42.49
CA PRO A 976 -2.15 28.43 -41.24
C PRO A 976 -2.27 29.76 -40.48
N GLY A 977 -2.67 30.84 -41.18
CA GLY A 977 -2.96 32.14 -40.58
C GLY A 977 -4.29 32.21 -39.81
N LEU A 978 -5.12 31.17 -39.85
CA LEU A 978 -6.35 31.08 -39.07
C LEU A 978 -6.20 30.05 -37.94
N HIS A 979 -6.74 30.38 -36.76
CA HIS A 979 -6.93 29.44 -35.67
C HIS A 979 -8.36 28.90 -35.72
N ALA A 980 -8.49 27.59 -35.87
CA ALA A 980 -9.75 26.87 -35.91
C ALA A 980 -10.03 26.20 -34.56
N ARG A 981 -11.01 26.71 -33.80
CA ARG A 981 -11.42 26.16 -32.50
C ARG A 981 -12.72 25.37 -32.65
N MET A 982 -12.63 24.05 -32.63
CA MET A 982 -13.80 23.17 -32.61
C MET A 982 -14.48 23.21 -31.23
N TRP A 983 -15.81 23.26 -31.21
CA TRP A 983 -16.59 22.95 -30.01
C TRP A 983 -17.05 21.48 -30.05
N PRO A 984 -16.82 20.69 -28.98
CA PRO A 984 -17.09 19.24 -29.02
C PRO A 984 -18.58 18.88 -28.87
N GLY A 985 -19.43 19.82 -28.45
CA GLY A 985 -20.88 19.63 -28.36
C GLY A 985 -21.60 19.94 -29.67
N ARG A 986 -22.76 19.32 -29.86
CA ARG A 986 -23.70 19.59 -30.96
C ARG A 986 -24.59 20.78 -30.61
N PHE A 987 -24.91 21.60 -31.60
CA PHE A 987 -25.83 22.73 -31.47
C PHE A 987 -27.13 22.47 -32.24
N VAL A 988 -28.25 22.91 -31.68
CA VAL A 988 -29.58 22.82 -32.27
C VAL A 988 -30.24 24.21 -32.26
N GLU A 989 -31.13 24.46 -33.22
CA GLU A 989 -31.96 25.67 -33.27
C GLU A 989 -33.17 25.48 -32.32
N GLU A 990 -33.55 26.55 -31.62
CA GLU A 990 -34.67 26.56 -30.67
C GLU A 990 -35.98 26.66 -31.46
N GLU A 991 -36.68 25.54 -31.79
CA GLU A 991 -38.14 25.52 -32.11
C GLU A 991 -38.79 24.13 -32.35
N GLU A 992 -40.14 24.18 -32.28
CA GLU A 992 -41.27 23.22 -32.18
C GLU A 992 -41.11 21.71 -32.46
N GLU A 993 -41.79 20.94 -31.59
CA GLU A 993 -41.92 19.48 -31.51
C GLU A 993 -42.37 18.79 -32.81
N GLU A 994 -41.44 18.49 -33.73
CA GLU A 994 -41.59 17.34 -34.64
C GLU A 994 -40.60 16.24 -34.22
N GLU A 995 -41.05 15.35 -33.34
CA GLU A 995 -40.25 14.29 -32.67
C GLU A 995 -39.52 13.28 -33.59
N ARG A 996 -39.61 13.41 -34.93
CA ARG A 996 -39.14 12.38 -35.87
C ARG A 996 -37.86 12.72 -36.63
N ASP A 997 -37.54 13.99 -36.85
CA ASP A 997 -36.41 14.40 -37.69
C ASP A 997 -35.29 15.02 -36.85
N PHE A 998 -34.06 14.52 -36.99
CA PHE A 998 -32.90 15.13 -36.37
C PHE A 998 -32.37 16.25 -37.25
N ARG A 999 -32.19 17.44 -36.67
CA ARG A 999 -31.50 18.59 -37.26
C ARG A 999 -30.58 19.21 -36.23
N GLY A 1000 -29.29 19.31 -36.56
CA GLY A 1000 -28.29 19.94 -35.70
C GLY A 1000 -27.02 20.30 -36.47
N CYS A 1001 -26.08 20.97 -35.79
CA CYS A 1001 -24.82 21.35 -36.38
C CYS A 1001 -23.63 21.26 -35.41
N TYR A 1002 -22.44 21.15 -35.98
CA TYR A 1002 -21.18 21.37 -35.27
C TYR A 1002 -20.55 22.69 -35.69
N LEU A 1003 -19.87 23.35 -34.73
CA LEU A 1003 -19.27 24.67 -34.95
C LEU A 1003 -17.76 24.66 -34.71
N ILE A 1004 -17.04 25.33 -35.62
CA ILE A 1004 -15.61 25.65 -35.49
C ILE A 1004 -15.46 27.17 -35.52
N GLY A 1005 -15.08 27.78 -34.41
CA GLY A 1005 -14.75 29.20 -34.34
C GLY A 1005 -13.49 29.53 -35.12
N LEU A 1006 -13.50 30.64 -35.86
CA LEU A 1006 -12.36 31.10 -36.66
C LEU A 1006 -11.81 32.42 -36.13
N ASP A 1007 -10.56 32.39 -35.67
CA ASP A 1007 -9.80 33.57 -35.28
C ASP A 1007 -8.60 33.81 -36.19
N LYS A 1008 -8.14 35.06 -36.26
CA LYS A 1008 -6.83 35.35 -36.85
C LYS A 1008 -5.74 34.80 -35.94
N ALA A 1009 -4.83 34.01 -36.49
CA ALA A 1009 -3.67 33.51 -35.74
C ALA A 1009 -2.66 34.63 -35.44
N ASP A 1010 -2.63 35.67 -36.27
CA ASP A 1010 -1.82 36.88 -36.08
C ASP A 1010 -2.72 38.13 -36.20
N ALA A 1011 -2.65 39.02 -35.21
CA ALA A 1011 -3.43 40.25 -35.17
C ALA A 1011 -3.12 41.17 -36.37
N ASP A 1012 -1.89 41.12 -36.88
CA ASP A 1012 -1.39 41.93 -37.99
C ASP A 1012 -1.72 41.37 -39.38
N MET A 1013 -2.47 40.26 -39.46
CA MET A 1013 -2.89 39.71 -40.75
C MET A 1013 -3.70 40.71 -41.57
N GLY A 1014 -3.15 41.06 -42.73
CA GLY A 1014 -3.75 41.98 -43.71
C GLY A 1014 -5.02 41.44 -44.35
N LYS A 1015 -5.87 42.34 -44.86
CA LYS A 1015 -7.19 42.00 -45.45
C LYS A 1015 -7.10 41.04 -46.64
N GLU A 1016 -6.07 41.15 -47.48
CA GLU A 1016 -5.89 40.25 -48.64
C GLU A 1016 -5.48 38.84 -48.23
N GLN A 1017 -4.58 38.71 -47.25
CA GLN A 1017 -4.19 37.41 -46.69
C GLN A 1017 -5.37 36.72 -46.02
N LEU A 1018 -6.20 37.47 -45.28
CA LEU A 1018 -7.44 36.94 -44.69
C LEU A 1018 -8.42 36.45 -45.77
N LYS A 1019 -8.59 37.21 -46.86
CA LYS A 1019 -9.46 36.82 -47.98
C LYS A 1019 -8.94 35.54 -48.67
N SER A 1020 -7.61 35.44 -48.87
CA SER A 1020 -6.98 34.24 -49.40
C SER A 1020 -7.16 33.03 -48.48
N ALA A 1021 -7.00 33.21 -47.16
CA ALA A 1021 -7.18 32.15 -46.18
C ALA A 1021 -8.64 31.64 -46.15
N LEU A 1022 -9.63 32.54 -46.20
CA LEU A 1022 -11.04 32.18 -46.28
C LEU A 1022 -11.39 31.45 -47.59
N GLY A 1023 -10.83 31.87 -48.73
CA GLY A 1023 -11.01 31.16 -50.00
C GLY A 1023 -10.39 29.74 -50.00
N ALA A 1024 -9.21 29.59 -49.39
CA ALA A 1024 -8.60 28.27 -49.17
C ALA A 1024 -9.46 27.39 -48.26
N LEU A 1025 -10.05 27.97 -47.22
CA LEU A 1025 -10.94 27.29 -46.28
C LEU A 1025 -12.22 26.79 -46.97
N GLN A 1026 -12.86 27.61 -47.80
CA GLN A 1026 -14.01 27.17 -48.62
C GLN A 1026 -13.67 25.96 -49.50
N THR A 1027 -12.47 25.91 -50.06
CA THR A 1027 -12.01 24.77 -50.86
C THR A 1027 -11.85 23.50 -50.03
N VAL A 1028 -11.36 23.61 -48.78
CA VAL A 1028 -11.26 22.48 -47.85
C VAL A 1028 -12.65 21.96 -47.49
N LEU A 1029 -13.58 22.86 -47.15
CA LEU A 1029 -14.95 22.49 -46.76
C LEU A 1029 -15.70 21.81 -47.90
N ALA A 1030 -15.60 22.33 -49.14
CA ALA A 1030 -16.22 21.70 -50.30
C ALA A 1030 -15.68 20.28 -50.56
N ARG A 1031 -14.37 20.06 -50.35
CA ARG A 1031 -13.77 18.73 -50.44
C ARG A 1031 -14.25 17.81 -49.32
N PHE A 1032 -14.34 18.32 -48.09
CA PHE A 1032 -14.85 17.58 -46.95
C PHE A 1032 -16.31 17.17 -47.15
N GLU A 1033 -17.16 18.09 -47.60
CA GLU A 1033 -18.55 17.82 -47.96
C GLU A 1033 -18.67 16.76 -49.06
N ALA A 1034 -17.87 16.85 -50.12
CA ALA A 1034 -17.86 15.83 -51.16
C ALA A 1034 -17.42 14.45 -50.63
N GLN A 1035 -16.44 14.41 -49.73
CA GLN A 1035 -16.00 13.17 -49.09
C GLN A 1035 -17.10 12.58 -48.18
N MET A 1036 -17.77 13.44 -47.40
CA MET A 1036 -18.87 13.03 -46.53
C MET A 1036 -20.08 12.51 -47.30
N ARG A 1037 -20.35 13.03 -48.50
CA ARG A 1037 -21.48 12.57 -49.33
C ARG A 1037 -21.16 11.38 -50.24
N ALA A 1038 -19.88 11.04 -50.43
CA ALA A 1038 -19.46 9.96 -51.32
C ALA A 1038 -19.41 8.58 -50.64
N ASP A 1039 -19.55 8.51 -49.32
CA ASP A 1039 -19.50 7.27 -48.55
C ASP A 1039 -20.91 6.67 -48.44
N GLU A 1040 -21.24 5.78 -49.37
CA GLU A 1040 -22.57 5.13 -49.46
C GLU A 1040 -22.91 4.25 -48.24
N LYS A 1041 -21.92 3.90 -47.40
CA LYS A 1041 -22.15 3.13 -46.16
C LYS A 1041 -22.85 3.97 -45.10
N TYR A 1042 -22.49 5.23 -44.97
CA TYR A 1042 -22.98 6.11 -43.89
C TYR A 1042 -23.91 7.22 -44.38
N PHE A 1043 -23.85 7.57 -45.68
CA PHE A 1043 -24.61 8.68 -46.25
C PHE A 1043 -25.62 8.19 -47.31
N ASP A 1044 -26.92 8.34 -47.02
CA ASP A 1044 -28.00 8.13 -48.00
C ASP A 1044 -28.75 9.46 -48.26
N PRO A 1045 -28.63 10.05 -49.45
CA PRO A 1045 -29.27 11.34 -49.77
C PRO A 1045 -30.81 11.31 -49.71
N ARG A 1046 -31.44 10.13 -49.61
CA ARG A 1046 -32.90 10.00 -49.45
C ARG A 1046 -33.36 10.30 -48.02
N ASN A 1047 -32.48 10.09 -47.05
CA ASN A 1047 -32.80 10.05 -45.62
C ASN A 1047 -31.91 10.95 -44.76
N CYS A 1048 -30.87 11.56 -45.33
CA CYS A 1048 -30.00 12.48 -44.63
C CYS A 1048 -29.46 13.60 -45.53
N TRP A 1049 -29.07 14.71 -44.91
CA TRP A 1049 -28.41 15.83 -45.55
C TRP A 1049 -27.21 16.29 -44.72
N PHE A 1050 -26.12 16.66 -45.40
CA PHE A 1050 -24.90 17.18 -44.80
C PHE A 1050 -24.45 18.42 -45.57
N GLY A 1051 -24.07 19.49 -44.88
CA GLY A 1051 -23.50 20.70 -45.48
C GLY A 1051 -22.36 21.28 -44.65
N ALA A 1052 -21.35 21.86 -45.31
CA ALA A 1052 -20.24 22.53 -44.62
C ALA A 1052 -20.03 23.94 -45.19
N ALA A 1053 -20.23 24.97 -44.38
CA ALA A 1053 -20.15 26.36 -44.81
C ALA A 1053 -19.43 27.26 -43.81
N VAL A 1054 -18.98 28.42 -44.29
CA VAL A 1054 -18.48 29.51 -43.44
C VAL A 1054 -19.61 30.51 -43.24
N VAL A 1055 -19.95 30.80 -41.98
CA VAL A 1055 -21.03 31.72 -41.60
C VAL A 1055 -20.49 32.83 -40.71
N ASN A 1056 -21.08 34.02 -40.75
CA ASN A 1056 -20.75 35.07 -39.78
C ASN A 1056 -21.54 34.85 -38.49
N LYS A 1057 -21.07 35.46 -37.40
CA LYS A 1057 -21.77 35.42 -36.11
C LYS A 1057 -23.24 35.86 -36.20
N THR A 1058 -23.55 36.84 -37.05
CA THR A 1058 -24.93 37.33 -37.28
C THR A 1058 -25.85 36.29 -37.92
N ASP A 1059 -25.27 35.29 -38.58
CA ASP A 1059 -25.99 34.34 -39.41
C ASP A 1059 -26.15 32.97 -38.70
N LEU A 1060 -25.73 32.86 -37.43
CA LEU A 1060 -25.81 31.61 -36.65
C LEU A 1060 -27.22 31.30 -36.14
N GLY A 1061 -28.06 32.31 -35.90
CA GLY A 1061 -29.34 32.14 -35.20
C GLY A 1061 -29.17 31.96 -33.68
N GLU A 1062 -30.28 31.68 -33.00
CA GLU A 1062 -30.28 31.29 -31.57
C GLU A 1062 -30.03 29.79 -31.49
N LEU A 1063 -28.85 29.42 -30.98
CA LEU A 1063 -28.38 28.04 -30.90
C LEU A 1063 -28.14 27.66 -29.45
N GLU A 1064 -28.61 26.47 -29.08
CA GLU A 1064 -28.34 25.84 -27.78
C GLU A 1064 -27.65 24.49 -27.92
N LEU A 1065 -27.07 24.00 -26.83
CA LEU A 1065 -26.42 22.68 -26.83
C LEU A 1065 -27.46 21.57 -26.80
N ASP A 1066 -27.34 20.64 -27.75
CA ASP A 1066 -28.23 19.49 -27.84
C ASP A 1066 -28.05 18.54 -26.65
N GLN A 1067 -29.09 18.43 -25.82
CA GLN A 1067 -29.13 17.50 -24.69
C GLN A 1067 -29.75 16.14 -25.06
N ARG A 1068 -30.23 15.96 -26.30
CA ARG A 1068 -30.92 14.75 -26.73
C ARG A 1068 -29.95 13.62 -27.08
N GLU A 1069 -30.29 12.42 -26.65
CA GLU A 1069 -29.60 11.20 -27.03
C GLU A 1069 -30.29 10.51 -28.22
N LEU A 1070 -29.57 10.34 -29.33
CA LEU A 1070 -30.08 9.60 -30.49
C LEU A 1070 -29.64 8.13 -30.42
N GLY A 1071 -30.21 7.37 -29.50
CA GLY A 1071 -30.14 5.90 -29.50
C GLY A 1071 -31.48 5.32 -29.94
N GLY A 1072 -31.54 4.65 -31.09
CA GLY A 1072 -32.73 3.89 -31.51
C GLY A 1072 -32.79 2.51 -30.86
N GLU A 1073 -34.00 1.92 -30.78
CA GLU A 1073 -34.17 0.50 -30.46
C GLU A 1073 -33.46 -0.38 -31.51
N TYR A 1074 -32.58 -1.28 -31.06
CA TYR A 1074 -32.02 -2.34 -31.89
C TYR A 1074 -33.11 -3.37 -32.20
N THR A 1075 -33.40 -3.58 -33.48
CA THR A 1075 -34.28 -4.64 -33.97
C THR A 1075 -33.38 -5.78 -34.50
N PRO A 1076 -33.31 -6.95 -33.85
CA PRO A 1076 -32.47 -8.05 -34.32
C PRO A 1076 -33.00 -8.61 -35.65
N GLY A 1077 -32.13 -8.74 -36.65
CA GLY A 1077 -32.40 -9.53 -37.85
C GLY A 1077 -31.97 -8.95 -39.20
N GLU A 1078 -31.63 -7.65 -39.30
CA GLU A 1078 -31.32 -7.03 -40.60
C GLU A 1078 -29.83 -6.75 -40.85
N GLU A 1079 -28.96 -6.77 -39.82
CA GLU A 1079 -27.52 -6.43 -39.96
C GLU A 1079 -26.56 -7.61 -39.64
N GLU A 1080 -27.07 -8.77 -39.19
CA GLU A 1080 -26.21 -9.94 -38.85
C GLU A 1080 -25.70 -10.68 -40.11
N GLU A 1081 -26.38 -10.62 -41.26
CA GLU A 1081 -25.98 -11.34 -42.50
C GLU A 1081 -24.85 -10.65 -43.29
N ASP A 1082 -24.73 -9.31 -43.26
CA ASP A 1082 -23.68 -8.57 -43.98
C ASP A 1082 -22.36 -8.51 -43.18
N ASP A 1083 -22.42 -8.65 -41.86
CA ASP A 1083 -21.25 -8.56 -40.96
C ASP A 1083 -20.48 -9.89 -40.84
N GLU A 1084 -21.13 -11.05 -41.03
CA GLU A 1084 -20.52 -12.38 -40.92
C GLU A 1084 -19.55 -12.69 -42.08
N GLU A 1085 -19.82 -12.23 -43.30
CA GLU A 1085 -18.91 -12.45 -44.46
C GLU A 1085 -17.67 -11.53 -44.42
N GLU A 1086 -17.72 -10.39 -43.72
CA GLU A 1086 -16.59 -9.45 -43.61
C GLU A 1086 -15.63 -9.78 -42.47
N GLU A 1087 -16.09 -10.36 -41.35
CA GLU A 1087 -15.22 -10.78 -40.23
C GLU A 1087 -14.21 -11.86 -40.69
N GLU A 1088 -14.61 -12.79 -41.56
CA GLU A 1088 -13.70 -13.79 -42.16
C GLU A 1088 -12.65 -13.16 -43.12
N ASP A 1089 -13.00 -12.05 -43.78
CA ASP A 1089 -12.18 -11.40 -44.80
C ASP A 1089 -11.19 -10.38 -44.21
N GLU A 1090 -11.50 -9.74 -43.07
CA GLU A 1090 -10.60 -8.80 -42.39
C GLU A 1090 -9.64 -9.46 -41.40
N GLU A 1091 -10.04 -10.53 -40.69
CA GLU A 1091 -9.10 -11.33 -39.89
C GLU A 1091 -8.01 -11.96 -40.78
N ALA A 1092 -8.34 -12.28 -42.03
CA ALA A 1092 -7.39 -12.77 -43.03
C ALA A 1092 -6.46 -11.66 -43.61
N ARG A 1093 -6.82 -10.38 -43.51
CA ARG A 1093 -6.06 -9.23 -44.05
C ARG A 1093 -5.21 -8.52 -42.98
N GLY A 1094 -5.63 -8.56 -41.72
CA GLY A 1094 -4.94 -7.92 -40.59
C GLY A 1094 -3.57 -8.50 -40.25
N GLU A 1095 -3.26 -9.74 -40.68
CA GLU A 1095 -1.93 -10.35 -40.48
C GLU A 1095 -0.88 -9.92 -41.52
N ALA A 1096 -1.25 -9.21 -42.58
CA ALA A 1096 -0.35 -8.93 -43.72
C ALA A 1096 0.32 -7.53 -43.72
N ASP A 1097 -0.08 -6.60 -42.85
CA ASP A 1097 0.47 -5.23 -42.84
C ASP A 1097 1.03 -4.86 -41.45
N ALA A 1098 2.24 -5.35 -41.16
CA ALA A 1098 3.12 -4.76 -40.16
C ALA A 1098 4.19 -3.92 -40.89
N PRO A 1099 4.38 -2.64 -40.52
CA PRO A 1099 5.45 -1.84 -41.10
C PRO A 1099 6.80 -2.40 -40.62
N SER A 1100 7.64 -2.82 -41.55
CA SER A 1100 9.04 -3.17 -41.30
C SER A 1100 9.78 -1.93 -40.77
N GLY A 1101 10.31 -2.03 -39.55
CA GLY A 1101 11.21 -1.05 -38.97
C GLY A 1101 12.56 -1.01 -39.70
N PRO A 1102 13.37 0.05 -39.52
CA PRO A 1102 14.55 0.30 -40.33
C PRO A 1102 15.72 -0.57 -39.85
N ASP A 1103 16.21 -1.44 -40.73
CA ASP A 1103 17.49 -2.11 -40.55
C ASP A 1103 18.64 -1.09 -40.63
N THR A 1104 19.58 -1.29 -39.73
CA THR A 1104 20.75 -0.46 -39.47
C THR A 1104 21.79 -0.66 -40.58
N GLU A 1105 22.21 0.43 -41.22
CA GLU A 1105 23.33 0.44 -42.17
C GLU A 1105 24.67 0.35 -41.41
N GLN A 1106 25.45 -0.70 -41.68
CA GLN A 1106 26.92 -0.66 -41.61
C GLN A 1106 27.46 -0.54 -43.04
N GLU A 1107 28.27 0.49 -43.27
CA GLU A 1107 29.03 0.72 -44.49
C GLU A 1107 30.12 -0.35 -44.67
N GLU A 1108 30.30 -0.84 -45.90
CA GLU A 1108 31.58 -0.82 -46.63
C GLU A 1108 31.45 -1.43 -48.05
N GLY A 1109 32.14 -0.82 -49.03
CA GLY A 1109 32.77 -1.59 -50.11
C GLY A 1109 32.16 -1.59 -51.53
N ALA A 1110 32.34 -0.50 -52.26
CA ALA A 1110 32.79 -0.41 -53.67
C ALA A 1110 32.26 -1.37 -54.76
N GLY A 1111 31.68 -0.81 -55.85
CA GLY A 1111 31.59 -1.54 -57.13
C GLY A 1111 30.80 -0.88 -58.26
N LYS A 1112 31.44 0.01 -59.04
CA LYS A 1112 30.92 0.60 -60.30
C LYS A 1112 30.51 -0.45 -61.35
N LYS A 1113 29.38 -0.25 -62.08
CA LYS A 1113 29.35 0.11 -63.52
C LYS A 1113 27.94 0.06 -64.20
N ASN A 1114 27.64 1.19 -64.84
CA ASN A 1114 27.03 1.40 -66.18
C ASN A 1114 25.52 1.28 -66.49
N ARG A 1115 24.92 2.49 -66.60
CA ARG A 1115 24.39 3.18 -67.80
C ARG A 1115 23.06 2.76 -68.48
N LYS A 1116 22.21 3.80 -68.57
CA LYS A 1116 21.19 4.21 -69.59
C LYS A 1116 19.81 3.54 -69.51
N GLY A 1117 18.67 4.26 -69.56
CA GLY A 1117 18.45 5.69 -69.82
C GLY A 1117 16.98 6.15 -69.75
N LYS A 1118 16.82 7.47 -69.59
CA LYS A 1118 15.79 8.43 -70.05
C LYS A 1118 14.27 8.10 -70.09
N ARG A 1119 13.55 9.00 -69.40
CA ARG A 1119 12.36 9.83 -69.79
C ARG A 1119 10.94 9.29 -69.61
N ALA A 1120 10.31 9.76 -68.53
CA ALA A 1120 9.17 10.71 -68.47
C ALA A 1120 7.92 10.56 -69.36
N THR A 1121 6.77 10.54 -68.64
CA THR A 1121 5.43 11.13 -68.92
C THR A 1121 4.62 10.67 -70.14
N ALA A 1122 3.40 10.14 -69.91
CA ALA A 1122 2.12 10.83 -70.18
C ALA A 1122 0.89 9.90 -70.12
N ARG A 1123 -0.17 10.42 -69.48
CA ARG A 1123 -1.63 10.25 -69.68
C ARG A 1123 -2.13 9.09 -70.57
N ARG A 1124 -3.22 8.44 -70.13
CA ARG A 1124 -4.34 8.08 -71.02
C ARG A 1124 -5.71 8.13 -70.35
N ARG A 1125 -6.67 8.61 -71.15
CA ARG A 1125 -8.12 8.73 -70.92
C ARG A 1125 -8.83 7.42 -71.30
N ILE A 1126 -10.06 7.33 -70.78
CA ILE A 1126 -11.16 6.36 -70.95
C ILE A 1126 -11.54 6.08 -72.42
N ALA A 1127 -11.93 4.84 -72.74
CA ALA A 1127 -13.04 4.49 -73.65
C ALA A 1127 -13.58 3.07 -73.35
N VAL A 1128 -14.91 2.94 -73.47
CA VAL A 1128 -15.81 1.86 -73.07
C VAL A 1128 -15.95 0.77 -74.16
N VAL A 1129 -16.22 -0.49 -73.80
CA VAL A 1129 -17.39 -1.30 -74.22
C VAL A 1129 -17.31 -2.71 -73.59
N ASP A 1130 -18.44 -3.05 -72.98
CA ASP A 1130 -18.91 -4.27 -72.33
C ASP A 1130 -18.92 -5.51 -73.26
N LEU A 1131 -18.67 -6.72 -72.73
CA LEU A 1131 -19.28 -7.97 -73.16
C LEU A 1131 -19.04 -9.09 -72.12
N ARG A 1132 -20.16 -9.68 -71.71
CA ARG A 1132 -20.36 -10.77 -70.74
C ARG A 1132 -19.64 -12.08 -71.09
N ALA A 1133 -19.44 -12.89 -70.05
CA ALA A 1133 -19.19 -14.34 -70.01
C ALA A 1133 -17.74 -14.83 -70.20
N ASP A 1134 -17.08 -15.16 -69.08
CA ASP A 1134 -16.80 -16.56 -68.75
C ASP A 1134 -16.43 -16.72 -67.27
N LYS A 1135 -17.19 -17.56 -66.54
CA LYS A 1135 -16.89 -17.95 -65.17
C LYS A 1135 -15.72 -18.94 -65.18
N THR A 1136 -14.49 -18.48 -65.01
CA THR A 1136 -13.38 -19.39 -64.65
C THR A 1136 -13.62 -19.87 -63.22
N LYS A 1137 -13.89 -21.17 -63.04
CA LYS A 1137 -14.06 -21.84 -61.74
C LYS A 1137 -12.89 -21.48 -60.81
N LYS A 1138 -13.18 -20.90 -59.63
CA LYS A 1138 -12.18 -20.57 -58.60
C LYS A 1138 -11.41 -21.85 -58.20
N PHE A 1139 -10.08 -21.74 -58.08
CA PHE A 1139 -9.24 -22.80 -57.51
C PHE A 1139 -9.64 -23.01 -56.05
N ARG A 1140 -9.94 -24.26 -55.66
CA ARG A 1140 -10.49 -24.57 -54.34
C ARG A 1140 -9.44 -24.43 -53.25
N THR A 1141 -9.88 -24.03 -52.07
CA THR A 1141 -8.98 -23.80 -50.93
C THR A 1141 -8.51 -25.12 -50.33
N ALA A 1142 -7.43 -25.09 -49.54
CA ALA A 1142 -6.97 -26.27 -48.82
C ALA A 1142 -8.04 -26.79 -47.82
N ALA A 1143 -8.88 -25.89 -47.29
CA ALA A 1143 -10.03 -26.26 -46.45
C ALA A 1143 -11.08 -27.06 -47.23
N ASP A 1144 -11.46 -26.60 -48.42
CA ASP A 1144 -12.43 -27.29 -49.28
C ASP A 1144 -11.95 -28.71 -49.60
N VAL A 1145 -10.67 -28.84 -49.93
CA VAL A 1145 -10.03 -30.13 -50.25
C VAL A 1145 -9.99 -31.06 -49.04
N MET A 1146 -9.62 -30.54 -47.87
CA MET A 1146 -9.58 -31.29 -46.62
C MET A 1146 -10.98 -31.78 -46.22
N ASN A 1147 -11.99 -30.90 -46.32
CA ASN A 1147 -13.38 -31.26 -46.05
C ASN A 1147 -13.91 -32.28 -47.05
N ARG A 1148 -13.56 -32.17 -48.33
CA ARG A 1148 -13.95 -33.17 -49.34
C ARG A 1148 -13.37 -34.54 -49.04
N ILE A 1149 -12.09 -34.64 -48.68
CA ILE A 1149 -11.47 -35.94 -48.36
C ILE A 1149 -12.02 -36.53 -47.06
N ARG A 1150 -12.38 -35.70 -46.06
CA ARG A 1150 -12.91 -36.18 -44.77
C ARG A 1150 -14.36 -36.65 -44.83
N TRP A 1151 -15.18 -35.99 -45.63
CA TRP A 1151 -16.62 -36.14 -45.58
C TRP A 1151 -17.22 -36.81 -46.83
N ASP A 1152 -16.43 -37.06 -47.88
CA ASP A 1152 -16.89 -37.82 -49.05
C ASP A 1152 -16.75 -39.34 -48.81
N PRO A 1153 -17.85 -40.11 -48.75
CA PRO A 1153 -17.81 -41.56 -48.51
C PRO A 1153 -17.04 -42.35 -49.58
N GLN A 1154 -16.77 -41.75 -50.76
CA GLN A 1154 -16.01 -42.38 -51.84
C GLN A 1154 -14.50 -42.21 -51.69
N LEU A 1155 -14.03 -41.41 -50.72
CA LEU A 1155 -12.62 -41.15 -50.46
C LEU A 1155 -12.24 -41.70 -49.08
N ASP A 1156 -11.18 -42.49 -49.01
CA ASP A 1156 -10.64 -42.98 -47.73
C ASP A 1156 -9.67 -41.95 -47.14
N SER A 1157 -10.04 -41.27 -46.06
CA SER A 1157 -9.20 -40.26 -45.40
C SER A 1157 -7.84 -40.79 -44.95
N SER A 1158 -7.73 -42.09 -44.67
CA SER A 1158 -6.50 -42.73 -44.22
C SER A 1158 -5.44 -42.83 -45.33
N ASP A 1159 -5.89 -42.79 -46.60
CA ASP A 1159 -5.06 -42.85 -47.81
C ASP A 1159 -4.50 -41.48 -48.23
N TYR A 1160 -4.61 -40.43 -47.40
CA TYR A 1160 -4.10 -39.09 -47.74
C TYR A 1160 -3.08 -38.54 -46.73
N VAL A 1161 -2.11 -37.79 -47.25
CA VAL A 1161 -1.16 -36.96 -46.50
C VAL A 1161 -1.26 -35.49 -46.92
N VAL A 1162 -1.02 -34.62 -45.95
CA VAL A 1162 -0.95 -33.17 -46.10
C VAL A 1162 0.52 -32.76 -46.09
N GLY A 1163 1.00 -32.21 -47.20
CA GLY A 1163 2.30 -31.55 -47.27
C GLY A 1163 2.16 -30.10 -46.81
N TYR A 1164 2.87 -29.69 -45.78
CA TYR A 1164 2.84 -28.33 -45.23
C TYR A 1164 4.24 -27.76 -45.03
N GLU A 1165 4.35 -26.44 -44.95
CA GLU A 1165 5.61 -25.74 -44.69
C GLU A 1165 5.78 -25.46 -43.19
N ASP A 1166 6.75 -26.14 -42.57
CA ASP A 1166 7.12 -25.98 -41.16
C ASP A 1166 8.06 -24.79 -40.93
N ARG A 1167 7.97 -24.14 -39.75
CA ARG A 1167 8.72 -22.90 -39.43
C ARG A 1167 10.23 -23.09 -39.35
N PHE A 1168 10.70 -24.30 -39.06
CA PHE A 1168 12.12 -24.56 -38.79
C PHE A 1168 12.72 -25.60 -39.74
N THR A 1169 11.91 -26.49 -40.30
CA THR A 1169 12.39 -27.68 -41.03
C THR A 1169 11.97 -27.76 -42.50
N GLY A 1170 11.22 -26.78 -43.02
CA GLY A 1170 10.77 -26.73 -44.41
C GLY A 1170 9.57 -27.64 -44.70
N ALA A 1171 9.45 -28.17 -45.91
CA ALA A 1171 8.27 -28.95 -46.31
C ALA A 1171 8.22 -30.32 -45.58
N GLN A 1172 7.19 -30.53 -44.75
CA GLN A 1172 6.91 -31.75 -44.01
C GLN A 1172 5.61 -32.40 -44.50
N GLU A 1173 5.49 -33.73 -44.40
CA GLU A 1173 4.25 -34.46 -44.69
C GLU A 1173 3.65 -35.03 -43.38
N LYS A 1174 2.34 -34.86 -43.18
CA LYS A 1174 1.60 -35.44 -42.05
C LYS A 1174 0.36 -36.19 -42.56
N ALA A 1175 -0.02 -37.29 -41.92
CA ALA A 1175 -1.27 -37.99 -42.25
C ALA A 1175 -2.48 -37.07 -42.04
N LEU A 1176 -3.43 -37.10 -42.98
CA LEU A 1176 -4.62 -36.23 -42.94
C LEU A 1176 -5.48 -36.46 -41.67
N GLU A 1177 -5.53 -37.69 -41.17
CA GLU A 1177 -6.25 -38.06 -39.94
C GLU A 1177 -5.60 -37.48 -38.68
N ALA A 1178 -4.28 -37.30 -38.69
CA ALA A 1178 -3.54 -36.69 -37.60
C ALA A 1178 -3.58 -35.15 -37.66
N TRP A 1179 -4.28 -34.57 -38.64
CA TRP A 1179 -4.45 -33.13 -38.78
C TRP A 1179 -5.58 -32.64 -37.87
N LYS A 1180 -5.27 -32.09 -36.69
CA LYS A 1180 -6.27 -31.52 -35.78
C LYS A 1180 -6.66 -30.11 -36.24
N SER A 1181 -7.96 -29.79 -36.24
CA SER A 1181 -8.51 -28.49 -36.65
C SER A 1181 -8.77 -27.53 -35.48
N GLU A 1182 -8.49 -27.93 -34.24
CA GLU A 1182 -8.81 -27.15 -33.03
C GLU A 1182 -7.58 -26.51 -32.36
N GLN A 1183 -7.88 -25.38 -31.71
CA GLN A 1183 -7.02 -24.27 -31.31
C GLN A 1183 -6.31 -24.50 -29.97
N THR A 1184 -4.99 -24.66 -30.04
CA THR A 1184 -4.04 -24.26 -28.99
C THR A 1184 -2.82 -23.67 -29.70
N ASP A 1185 -2.31 -22.53 -29.23
CA ASP A 1185 -1.26 -21.76 -29.94
C ASP A 1185 0.08 -22.51 -30.06
N GLU A 1186 0.25 -23.62 -29.35
CA GLU A 1186 1.52 -24.36 -29.28
C GLU A 1186 1.74 -25.34 -30.44
N GLU A 1187 0.70 -25.76 -31.20
CA GLU A 1187 0.84 -26.74 -32.31
C GLU A 1187 0.06 -26.37 -33.61
N PHE A 1188 -0.42 -25.14 -33.77
CA PHE A 1188 -1.22 -24.75 -34.94
C PHE A 1188 -0.39 -24.56 -36.23
N ILE A 1189 -0.72 -25.31 -37.29
CA ILE A 1189 -0.20 -25.10 -38.65
C ILE A 1189 -1.28 -24.40 -39.48
N PRO A 1190 -1.09 -23.11 -39.84
CA PRO A 1190 -2.06 -22.37 -40.64
C PRO A 1190 -2.32 -23.04 -42.01
N GLN A 1191 -3.57 -23.02 -42.46
CA GLN A 1191 -3.98 -23.65 -43.73
C GLN A 1191 -3.31 -23.00 -44.95
N HIS A 1192 -2.83 -21.75 -44.86
CA HIS A 1192 -2.05 -21.12 -45.92
C HIS A 1192 -0.70 -21.80 -46.16
N ARG A 1193 -0.19 -22.57 -45.19
CA ARG A 1193 1.07 -23.32 -45.27
C ARG A 1193 0.91 -24.72 -45.85
N ILE A 1194 -0.32 -25.17 -46.10
CA ILE A 1194 -0.55 -26.42 -46.82
C ILE A 1194 -0.17 -26.21 -48.28
N LEU A 1195 0.81 -26.98 -48.74
CA LEU A 1195 1.38 -26.92 -50.08
C LEU A 1195 0.66 -27.89 -51.03
N TYR A 1196 0.33 -29.10 -50.58
CA TYR A 1196 -0.33 -30.11 -51.40
C TYR A 1196 -1.04 -31.19 -50.56
N PHE A 1197 -1.99 -31.88 -51.17
CA PHE A 1197 -2.53 -33.16 -50.70
C PHE A 1197 -2.06 -34.27 -51.63
N LYS A 1198 -1.59 -35.36 -51.05
CA LYS A 1198 -1.02 -36.50 -51.78
C LYS A 1198 -1.67 -37.79 -51.30
N ARG A 1199 -2.03 -38.63 -52.26
CA ARG A 1199 -2.61 -39.94 -51.98
C ARG A 1199 -1.47 -40.94 -51.72
N LYS A 1200 -1.56 -41.72 -50.64
CA LYS A 1200 -0.51 -42.65 -50.20
C LYS A 1200 -0.40 -43.87 -51.12
N SER A 1201 -1.53 -44.37 -51.62
CA SER A 1201 -1.61 -45.59 -52.45
C SER A 1201 -0.83 -45.51 -53.77
N ASP A 1202 -0.75 -44.35 -54.40
CA ASP A 1202 -0.02 -44.17 -55.68
C ASP A 1202 0.99 -43.01 -55.66
N GLY A 1203 1.14 -42.33 -54.51
CA GLY A 1203 2.09 -41.23 -54.31
C GLY A 1203 1.79 -39.97 -55.11
N ARG A 1204 0.62 -39.87 -55.75
CA ARG A 1204 0.25 -38.74 -56.61
C ARG A 1204 -0.30 -37.57 -55.80
N LYS A 1205 0.08 -36.35 -56.18
CA LYS A 1205 -0.49 -35.12 -55.65
C LYS A 1205 -1.84 -34.87 -56.29
N VAL A 1206 -2.90 -34.99 -55.49
CA VAL A 1206 -4.29 -34.80 -55.93
C VAL A 1206 -4.75 -33.35 -55.83
N TRP A 1207 -4.00 -32.52 -55.09
CA TRP A 1207 -4.15 -31.08 -55.06
C TRP A 1207 -2.79 -30.44 -54.76
N ASP A 1208 -2.36 -29.44 -55.52
CA ASP A 1208 -1.11 -28.72 -55.32
C ASP A 1208 -1.32 -27.22 -55.50
N ARG A 1209 -1.02 -26.46 -54.43
CA ARG A 1209 -1.24 -25.02 -54.36
C ARG A 1209 -0.32 -24.25 -55.30
N ARG A 1210 0.94 -24.70 -55.45
CA ARG A 1210 1.96 -23.99 -56.24
C ARG A 1210 1.70 -24.15 -57.72
N THR A 1211 1.27 -25.32 -58.16
CA THR A 1211 0.94 -25.59 -59.57
C THR A 1211 -0.54 -25.35 -59.91
N ARG A 1212 -1.36 -24.94 -58.92
CA ARG A 1212 -2.82 -24.77 -59.02
C ARG A 1212 -3.52 -26.00 -59.63
N TRP A 1213 -3.06 -27.19 -59.24
CA TRP A 1213 -3.57 -28.46 -59.72
C TRP A 1213 -4.61 -29.01 -58.74
N ASP A 1214 -5.77 -29.48 -59.23
CA ASP A 1214 -6.86 -30.01 -58.40
C ASP A 1214 -7.59 -31.16 -59.12
N GLU A 1215 -7.25 -32.38 -58.74
CA GLU A 1215 -7.84 -33.63 -59.26
C GLU A 1215 -9.14 -34.00 -58.51
N LEU A 1216 -9.32 -33.53 -57.27
CA LEU A 1216 -10.43 -33.90 -56.39
C LEU A 1216 -11.75 -33.23 -56.77
N PHE A 1217 -11.69 -32.04 -57.36
CA PHE A 1217 -12.88 -31.32 -57.85
C PHE A 1217 -12.96 -31.24 -59.39
N GLY A 1218 -12.10 -32.00 -60.09
CA GLY A 1218 -12.16 -32.16 -61.55
C GLY A 1218 -11.68 -30.95 -62.36
N ASN A 1219 -10.76 -30.15 -61.83
CA ASN A 1219 -10.10 -29.07 -62.58
C ASN A 1219 -8.75 -29.57 -63.12
N GLY A 1220 -8.82 -30.41 -64.15
CA GLY A 1220 -7.66 -30.92 -64.89
C GLY A 1220 -7.74 -30.57 -66.38
N ALA A 1221 -7.71 -29.27 -66.71
CA ALA A 1221 -7.24 -28.63 -67.96
C ALA A 1221 -7.58 -27.14 -67.93
#